data_AF-A0AAU4BHU3-F1
#
_entry.id   AF-A0AAU4BHU3-F1
#
_cell.length_a   1.000
_cell.length_b   1.000
_cell.length_c   1.000
_cell.angle_alpha   90.00
_cell.angle_beta   90.00
_cell.angle_gamma   90.00
#
_symmetry.space_group_name_H-M   'P 1'
#
loop_
_entity.id
_entity.type
_entity.pdbx_description
1 polymer ?
#
loop_
_entity_poly.entity_id
_entity_poly.type
_entity_poly.pdbx_seq_one_letter_code
_entity_poly.pdbx_strand_id
1 'polypeptide(L)'
;MTRFPQLPAPADLTAAGPKGAKKMLTKAAGPLPAAELAPFFEHACRELVRAGESELAFWAFGQARKVEKTHPALLDLDRLRDVFLELVPAGGVGPAALRDYAKTLAAELPGEEAHARFREVICAGFDAGLIPYARIFPDLRMLARAAKIKKRDEEAFLAERLLRAGLMPIASHQVWAAAREPLAAVAGRDDDLMKLLIAAEPDRARHEEESGEEVAEEIRQMWLESLAESGAGTRLSARWFGTTGRGCAAPVLLRLVDQAGDRLFPDAEVVFGEETDPALPPPDYRHIIPQREMTSDSPRWWASGFDLAQQAADLASGPEGRERFAGLLDGFVRDLGYFGNVDYAAVIRALWDLPETREVLSETVDAWKADAGRPDLPFLYNALHQLVRLITHGALLDLDPGVAEGLEPADPVDALLAALRGGIPAELGVPGDGSPHKSPKAGRTIVQHLGYLTVTERSWHAYASVSGDDKLSVKLPQLPEGLLPWYDGRTGLLSRVHDGVWQTFQVEGQTGQTIALTLDPGTATARPQAPGAAEVTFPGAAGPSDVRLSRGAITVTAPDGTRTARLPFSPVMSTKGGLVPPPGWWPRRHPVDPDGSAALRRLDRERAARLLEATLAGPGAAADALAAVLPEVTAPALRDGVLEAARTAVECLLLAIETRARIGRPQPPALPALVSPASDLPFARTTAQTRWLVRQRLVARALESAASDEAAAGEPFLVRTVSLPLGGNVGVAMDTLAGYALPAVLPWTSGSQREGVLDVLRLWANAPIGDGTATCRVWRLTPADGEARSNAERQMVDREREKTAPGQLWRTPNGALLILNYQRHNRTATAVEYAPSGTFDPIEPPGWQSARPPVSCWGNADRVVRLLNLLAERGPAPIDATATVKALAERAGFGVADAVAVCKFPAKALDCDTPTTGATISYPMRDALRERLLPDDPAGLWTTGLATDAAADWWRTHGEAPAKP
;
A
#
# COMPACT_ATOMS: atom_id res chain seq x y z
N MET A 1 30.32 -80.37 0.25
CA MET A 1 30.39 -80.09 -1.20
C MET A 1 29.46 -81.05 -1.93
N THR A 2 28.18 -80.67 -2.04
CA THR A 2 27.18 -81.43 -2.80
C THR A 2 27.35 -81.04 -4.27
N ARG A 3 27.67 -81.99 -5.14
CA ARG A 3 27.83 -81.75 -6.59
C ARG A 3 26.44 -81.49 -7.18
N PHE A 4 26.16 -80.24 -7.54
CA PHE A 4 25.01 -79.88 -8.38
C PHE A 4 25.06 -80.63 -9.72
N PRO A 5 23.92 -80.87 -10.40
CA PRO A 5 23.94 -81.21 -11.82
C PRO A 5 24.72 -80.14 -12.60
N GLN A 6 25.50 -80.56 -13.60
CA GLN A 6 26.32 -79.66 -14.39
C GLN A 6 25.43 -78.58 -15.03
N LEU A 7 25.65 -77.32 -14.64
CA LEU A 7 24.96 -76.18 -15.24
C LEU A 7 25.26 -76.15 -16.76
N PRO A 8 24.28 -75.79 -17.60
CA PRO A 8 24.57 -75.47 -18.99
C PRO A 8 25.65 -74.39 -19.07
N ALA A 9 26.58 -74.49 -20.02
CA ALA A 9 27.67 -73.53 -20.13
C ALA A 9 27.10 -72.11 -20.40
N PRO A 10 27.67 -71.03 -19.82
CA PRO A 10 27.18 -69.68 -20.05
C PRO A 10 27.11 -69.28 -21.54
N ALA A 11 28.03 -69.80 -22.36
CA ALA A 11 28.01 -69.60 -23.81
C ALA A 11 26.75 -70.18 -24.48
N ASP A 12 26.29 -71.35 -24.03
CA ASP A 12 25.08 -72.00 -24.55
C ASP A 12 23.81 -71.26 -24.10
N LEU A 13 23.80 -70.73 -22.88
CA LEU A 13 22.71 -69.90 -22.35
C LEU A 13 22.59 -68.60 -23.15
N THR A 14 23.72 -67.96 -23.46
CA THR A 14 23.79 -66.73 -24.25
C THR A 14 23.29 -66.99 -25.69
N ALA A 15 23.77 -68.07 -26.32
CA ALA A 15 23.36 -68.46 -27.68
C ALA A 15 21.86 -68.81 -27.79
N ALA A 16 21.24 -69.32 -26.72
CA ALA A 16 19.81 -69.64 -26.68
C ALA A 16 18.90 -68.40 -26.53
N GLY A 17 19.46 -67.23 -26.26
CA GLY A 17 18.75 -65.99 -25.97
C GLY A 17 17.95 -66.01 -24.66
N PRO A 18 17.39 -64.86 -24.20
CA PRO A 18 16.84 -64.74 -22.85
C PRO A 18 15.71 -65.72 -22.52
N LYS A 19 14.85 -66.03 -23.49
CA LYS A 19 13.76 -67.01 -23.31
C LYS A 19 14.27 -68.46 -23.32
N GLY A 20 15.29 -68.76 -24.14
CA GLY A 20 15.88 -70.09 -24.23
C GLY A 20 16.72 -70.42 -23.00
N ALA A 21 17.56 -69.49 -22.55
CA ALA A 21 18.36 -69.59 -21.33
C ALA A 21 17.49 -69.90 -20.10
N LYS A 22 16.40 -69.15 -19.92
CA LYS A 22 15.43 -69.37 -18.82
C LYS A 22 14.84 -70.79 -18.87
N LYS A 23 14.42 -71.26 -20.05
CA LYS A 23 13.90 -72.63 -20.22
C LYS A 23 14.94 -73.70 -19.90
N MET A 24 16.19 -73.51 -20.35
CA MET A 24 17.28 -74.46 -20.08
C MET A 24 17.59 -74.56 -18.60
N LEU A 25 17.68 -73.42 -17.89
CA LEU A 25 17.90 -73.37 -16.45
C LEU A 25 16.72 -73.98 -15.67
N THR A 26 15.47 -73.69 -16.06
CA THR A 26 14.30 -74.31 -15.43
C THR A 26 14.24 -75.82 -15.66
N LYS A 27 14.62 -76.30 -16.86
CA LYS A 27 14.69 -77.74 -17.16
C LYS A 27 15.77 -78.43 -16.33
N ALA A 28 16.93 -77.81 -16.17
CA ALA A 28 18.04 -78.31 -15.35
C ALA A 28 17.70 -78.32 -13.84
N ALA A 29 16.89 -77.37 -13.39
CA ALA A 29 16.39 -77.32 -12.00
C ALA A 29 15.29 -78.36 -11.72
N GLY A 30 14.50 -78.75 -12.73
CA GLY A 30 13.32 -79.62 -12.58
C GLY A 30 13.47 -80.92 -11.76
N PRO A 31 14.58 -81.69 -11.88
CA PRO A 31 14.75 -82.93 -11.11
C PRO A 31 15.27 -82.72 -9.68
N LEU A 32 15.60 -81.50 -9.27
CA LEU A 32 16.20 -81.23 -7.95
C LEU A 32 15.16 -81.20 -6.83
N PRO A 33 15.49 -81.70 -5.62
CA PRO A 33 14.66 -81.52 -4.45
C PRO A 33 14.60 -80.04 -4.04
N ALA A 34 13.53 -79.64 -3.35
CA ALA A 34 13.29 -78.24 -2.98
C ALA A 34 14.47 -77.58 -2.22
N ALA A 35 15.18 -78.35 -1.38
CA ALA A 35 16.36 -77.90 -0.64
C ALA A 35 17.57 -77.53 -1.52
N GLU A 36 17.66 -78.06 -2.75
CA GLU A 36 18.78 -77.82 -3.67
C GLU A 36 18.46 -76.77 -4.75
N LEU A 37 17.18 -76.39 -4.91
CA LEU A 37 16.74 -75.44 -5.95
C LEU A 37 17.31 -74.02 -5.75
N ALA A 38 17.27 -73.48 -4.53
CA ALA A 38 17.79 -72.13 -4.26
C ALA A 38 19.32 -72.04 -4.45
N PRO A 39 20.14 -72.95 -3.86
CA PRO A 39 21.57 -72.99 -4.13
C PRO A 39 21.93 -73.21 -5.61
N PHE A 40 21.13 -73.99 -6.35
CA PHE A 40 21.30 -74.17 -7.80
C PHE A 40 21.13 -72.86 -8.56
N PHE A 41 20.06 -72.11 -8.30
CA PHE A 41 19.83 -70.82 -8.96
C PHE A 41 20.83 -69.74 -8.54
N GLU A 42 21.34 -69.78 -7.30
CA GLU A 42 22.45 -68.92 -6.87
C GLU A 42 23.76 -69.24 -7.60
N HIS A 43 24.08 -70.53 -7.78
CA HIS A 43 25.24 -70.94 -8.57
C HIS A 43 25.09 -70.50 -10.04
N ALA A 44 23.89 -70.64 -10.62
CA ALA A 44 23.59 -70.11 -11.95
C ALA A 44 23.78 -68.58 -12.03
N CYS A 45 23.33 -67.84 -11.02
CA CYS A 45 23.55 -66.40 -10.93
C CYS A 45 25.05 -66.05 -10.95
N ARG A 46 25.88 -66.74 -10.14
CA ARG A 46 27.34 -66.53 -10.12
C ARG A 46 27.98 -66.70 -11.50
N GLU A 47 27.64 -67.77 -12.20
CA GLU A 47 28.20 -68.03 -13.53
C GLU A 47 27.72 -67.01 -14.58
N LEU A 48 26.47 -66.55 -14.50
CA LEU A 48 25.92 -65.53 -15.39
C LEU A 48 26.54 -64.15 -15.16
N VAL A 49 26.79 -63.79 -13.90
CA VAL A 49 27.52 -62.56 -13.54
C VAL A 49 28.93 -62.58 -14.13
N ARG A 50 29.66 -63.69 -13.97
CA ARG A 50 31.01 -63.86 -14.56
C ARG A 50 31.01 -63.77 -16.09
N ALA A 51 29.89 -64.12 -16.72
CA ALA A 51 29.70 -64.03 -18.16
C ALA A 51 29.21 -62.65 -18.65
N GLY A 52 28.93 -61.70 -17.75
CA GLY A 52 28.41 -60.37 -18.10
C GLY A 52 26.92 -60.32 -18.44
N GLU A 53 26.18 -61.40 -18.17
CA GLU A 53 24.76 -61.54 -18.54
C GLU A 53 23.82 -61.06 -17.41
N SER A 54 23.82 -59.76 -17.12
CA SER A 54 23.17 -59.16 -15.94
C SER A 54 21.65 -59.42 -15.86
N GLU A 55 20.92 -59.36 -16.97
CA GLU A 55 19.46 -59.61 -16.95
C GLU A 55 19.11 -61.06 -16.58
N LEU A 56 19.92 -62.01 -17.07
CA LEU A 56 19.75 -63.42 -16.77
C LEU A 56 20.19 -63.72 -15.34
N ALA A 57 21.26 -63.08 -14.87
CA ALA A 57 21.69 -63.16 -13.47
C ALA A 57 20.60 -62.68 -12.51
N PHE A 58 19.98 -61.52 -12.76
CA PHE A 58 18.85 -61.01 -11.98
C PHE A 58 17.67 -61.98 -11.97
N TRP A 59 17.36 -62.59 -13.11
CA TRP A 59 16.30 -63.59 -13.19
C TRP A 59 16.62 -64.86 -12.38
N ALA A 60 17.85 -65.37 -12.48
CA ALA A 60 18.30 -66.56 -11.76
C ALA A 60 18.28 -66.30 -10.24
N PHE A 61 18.83 -65.17 -9.79
CA PHE A 61 18.73 -64.73 -8.41
C PHE A 61 17.27 -64.63 -7.94
N GLY A 62 16.40 -64.05 -8.77
CA GLY A 62 14.96 -63.99 -8.50
C GLY A 62 14.28 -65.36 -8.40
N GLN A 63 14.76 -66.39 -9.12
CA GLN A 63 14.26 -67.76 -8.96
C GLN A 63 14.68 -68.38 -7.63
N ALA A 64 15.93 -68.17 -7.19
CA ALA A 64 16.37 -68.61 -5.87
C ALA A 64 15.48 -68.03 -4.76
N ARG A 65 15.17 -66.72 -4.82
CA ARG A 65 14.29 -66.05 -3.85
C ARG A 65 12.84 -66.54 -3.93
N LYS A 66 12.32 -66.92 -5.11
CA LYS A 66 10.96 -67.49 -5.25
C LYS A 66 10.85 -68.87 -4.60
N VAL A 67 11.88 -69.70 -4.70
CA VAL A 67 11.93 -71.02 -4.04
C VAL A 67 11.81 -70.85 -2.53
N GLU A 68 12.59 -69.95 -1.93
CA GLU A 68 12.56 -69.68 -0.48
C GLU A 68 11.21 -69.13 -0.02
N LYS A 69 10.56 -68.25 -0.80
CA LYS A 69 9.19 -67.79 -0.51
C LYS A 69 8.16 -68.92 -0.58
N THR A 70 8.35 -69.90 -1.46
CA THR A 70 7.44 -71.05 -1.63
C THR A 70 7.66 -72.11 -0.55
N HIS A 71 8.89 -72.20 -0.03
CA HIS A 71 9.29 -73.15 1.02
C HIS A 71 9.95 -72.41 2.20
N PRO A 72 9.17 -71.70 3.06
CA PRO A 72 9.74 -70.90 4.15
C PRO A 72 10.61 -71.69 5.14
N ALA A 73 10.35 -73.00 5.32
CA ALA A 73 11.16 -73.88 6.16
C ALA A 73 12.60 -74.07 5.67
N LEU A 74 12.92 -73.67 4.43
CA LEU A 74 14.26 -73.73 3.84
C LEU A 74 14.98 -72.37 3.86
N LEU A 75 14.35 -71.33 4.41
CA LEU A 75 14.95 -70.00 4.51
C LEU A 75 16.04 -69.99 5.59
N ASP A 76 17.29 -69.84 5.17
CA ASP A 76 18.46 -69.65 6.03
C ASP A 76 18.95 -68.20 5.88
N LEU A 77 18.75 -67.39 6.92
CA LEU A 77 19.04 -65.96 6.90
C LEU A 77 20.53 -65.62 6.93
N ASP A 78 21.38 -66.51 7.45
CA ASP A 78 22.84 -66.34 7.47
C ASP A 78 23.41 -66.64 6.09
N ARG A 79 23.02 -67.77 5.49
CA ARG A 79 23.35 -68.08 4.09
C ARG A 79 22.84 -66.98 3.15
N LEU A 80 21.62 -66.50 3.38
CA LEU A 80 21.03 -65.43 2.56
C LEU A 80 21.87 -64.15 2.64
N ARG A 81 22.26 -63.72 3.85
CA ARG A 81 23.15 -62.55 4.03
C ARG A 81 24.46 -62.73 3.27
N ASP A 82 25.12 -63.87 3.41
CA ASP A 82 26.41 -64.13 2.77
C ASP A 82 26.30 -64.11 1.24
N VAL A 83 25.20 -64.66 0.69
CA VAL A 83 24.89 -64.61 -0.75
C VAL A 83 24.64 -63.17 -1.23
N PHE A 84 23.96 -62.33 -0.44
CA PHE A 84 23.79 -60.92 -0.77
C PHE A 84 25.12 -60.15 -0.70
N LEU A 85 25.96 -60.40 0.31
CA LEU A 85 27.30 -59.79 0.43
C LEU A 85 28.23 -60.18 -0.74
N GLU A 86 28.07 -61.39 -1.29
CA GLU A 86 28.80 -61.85 -2.46
C GLU A 86 28.27 -61.21 -3.76
N LEU A 87 26.95 -61.30 -4.00
CA LEU A 87 26.37 -61.03 -5.31
C LEU A 87 25.97 -59.57 -5.55
N VAL A 88 25.78 -58.77 -4.49
CA VAL A 88 25.48 -57.34 -4.63
C VAL A 88 26.69 -56.57 -5.20
N PRO A 89 27.91 -56.69 -4.64
CA PRO A 89 29.11 -56.08 -5.22
C PRO A 89 29.41 -56.58 -6.64
N ALA A 90 29.08 -57.85 -6.94
CA ALA A 90 29.29 -58.44 -8.24
C ALA A 90 28.27 -58.00 -9.31
N GLY A 91 27.24 -57.22 -8.95
CA GLY A 91 26.21 -56.77 -9.90
C GLY A 91 25.20 -57.84 -10.29
N GLY A 92 25.08 -58.92 -9.51
CA GLY A 92 24.14 -60.03 -9.76
C GLY A 92 22.74 -59.84 -9.15
N VAL A 93 22.52 -58.75 -8.42
CA VAL A 93 21.29 -58.49 -7.68
C VAL A 93 20.63 -57.20 -8.15
N GLY A 94 19.39 -57.32 -8.66
CA GLY A 94 18.62 -56.17 -9.12
C GLY A 94 17.89 -55.42 -7.98
N PRO A 95 17.45 -54.17 -8.19
CA PRO A 95 16.79 -53.36 -7.17
C PRO A 95 15.58 -54.01 -6.50
N ALA A 96 14.75 -54.73 -7.25
CA ALA A 96 13.57 -55.41 -6.69
C ALA A 96 13.95 -56.46 -5.64
N ALA A 97 15.07 -57.15 -5.84
CA ALA A 97 15.55 -58.17 -4.92
C ALA A 97 16.12 -57.57 -3.63
N LEU A 98 16.81 -56.42 -3.71
CA LEU A 98 17.23 -55.65 -2.52
C LEU A 98 16.04 -55.16 -1.70
N ARG A 99 14.99 -54.67 -2.34
CA ARG A 99 13.74 -54.27 -1.66
C ARG A 99 13.07 -55.44 -0.96
N ASP A 100 12.96 -56.57 -1.64
CA ASP A 100 12.39 -57.78 -1.07
C ASP A 100 13.23 -58.28 0.11
N TYR A 101 14.56 -58.19 0.02
CA TYR A 101 15.46 -58.52 1.12
C TYR A 101 15.24 -57.64 2.35
N ALA A 102 15.13 -56.33 2.19
CA ALA A 102 14.80 -55.42 3.30
C ALA A 102 13.48 -55.80 3.98
N LYS A 103 12.46 -56.20 3.21
CA LYS A 103 11.16 -56.66 3.75
C LYS A 103 11.29 -57.99 4.47
N THR A 104 12.04 -58.94 3.93
CA THR A 104 12.31 -60.22 4.58
C THR A 104 13.04 -60.02 5.90
N LEU A 105 14.09 -59.21 5.93
CA LEU A 105 14.81 -58.90 7.19
C LEU A 105 13.88 -58.25 8.22
N ALA A 106 13.03 -57.31 7.80
CA ALA A 106 12.07 -56.66 8.70
C ALA A 106 11.00 -57.60 9.27
N ALA A 107 10.67 -58.68 8.55
CA ALA A 107 9.67 -59.66 8.98
C ALA A 107 10.26 -60.74 9.91
N GLU A 108 11.51 -61.14 9.68
CA GLU A 108 12.09 -62.34 10.30
C GLU A 108 13.08 -62.04 11.45
N LEU A 109 13.62 -60.83 11.55
CA LEU A 109 14.66 -60.48 12.54
C LEU A 109 14.26 -59.34 13.48
N PRO A 110 14.86 -59.26 14.69
CA PRO A 110 14.79 -58.07 15.53
C PRO A 110 15.28 -56.83 14.78
N GLY A 111 14.67 -55.67 15.03
CA GLY A 111 14.91 -54.46 14.26
C GLY A 111 16.37 -54.02 14.14
N GLU A 112 17.15 -54.11 15.24
CA GLU A 112 18.58 -53.77 15.24
C GLU A 112 19.41 -54.69 14.33
N GLU A 113 19.13 -55.99 14.35
CA GLU A 113 19.85 -56.97 13.54
C GLU A 113 19.45 -56.89 12.06
N ALA A 114 18.15 -56.73 11.78
CA ALA A 114 17.63 -56.52 10.43
C ALA A 114 18.28 -55.29 9.76
N HIS A 115 18.38 -54.20 10.52
CA HIS A 115 18.99 -52.96 10.07
C HIS A 115 20.50 -53.09 9.81
N ALA A 116 21.24 -53.69 10.76
CA ALA A 116 22.68 -53.88 10.62
C ALA A 116 23.05 -54.75 9.41
N ARG A 117 22.35 -55.89 9.22
CA ARG A 117 22.59 -56.79 8.09
C ARG A 117 22.30 -56.12 6.74
N PHE A 118 21.21 -55.35 6.66
CA PHE A 118 20.88 -54.64 5.43
C PHE A 118 21.95 -53.58 5.12
N ARG A 119 22.33 -52.75 6.10
CA ARG A 119 23.39 -51.75 5.96
C ARG A 119 24.72 -52.33 5.49
N GLU A 120 25.12 -53.49 5.99
CA GLU A 120 26.33 -54.18 5.56
C GLU A 120 26.32 -54.48 4.06
N VAL A 121 25.22 -55.06 3.56
CA VAL A 121 25.05 -55.45 2.14
C VAL A 121 25.09 -54.23 1.22
N ILE A 122 24.34 -53.18 1.52
CA ILE A 122 24.33 -51.96 0.68
C ILE A 122 25.64 -51.18 0.78
N CYS A 123 26.34 -51.18 1.93
CA CYS A 123 27.67 -50.58 2.01
C CYS A 123 28.68 -51.30 1.13
N ALA A 124 28.69 -52.63 1.11
CA ALA A 124 29.53 -53.42 0.22
C ALA A 124 29.19 -53.16 -1.25
N GLY A 125 27.89 -53.02 -1.56
CA GLY A 125 27.43 -52.61 -2.88
C GLY A 125 27.98 -51.25 -3.29
N PHE A 126 27.89 -50.23 -2.42
CA PHE A 126 28.39 -48.90 -2.71
C PHE A 126 29.91 -48.85 -2.91
N ASP A 127 30.69 -49.62 -2.14
CA ASP A 127 32.14 -49.74 -2.38
C ASP A 127 32.47 -50.32 -3.75
N ALA A 128 31.58 -51.15 -4.31
CA ALA A 128 31.71 -51.73 -5.63
C ALA A 128 31.04 -50.90 -6.74
N GLY A 129 30.54 -49.68 -6.44
CA GLY A 129 29.95 -48.79 -7.43
C GLY A 129 28.46 -49.06 -7.73
N LEU A 130 27.74 -49.76 -6.85
CA LEU A 130 26.30 -49.96 -6.99
C LEU A 130 25.55 -48.62 -7.04
N ILE A 131 24.89 -48.33 -8.16
CA ILE A 131 24.04 -47.14 -8.29
C ILE A 131 22.86 -47.25 -7.30
N PRO A 132 22.63 -46.24 -6.43
CA PRO A 132 21.55 -46.29 -5.46
C PRO A 132 20.18 -46.34 -6.14
N TYR A 133 19.38 -47.35 -5.79
CA TYR A 133 18.04 -47.50 -6.34
C TYR A 133 17.04 -46.54 -5.66
N ALA A 134 16.00 -46.11 -6.39
CA ALA A 134 15.04 -45.08 -5.99
C ALA A 134 14.40 -45.22 -4.59
N ARG A 135 14.37 -46.42 -4.00
CA ARG A 135 13.74 -46.70 -2.71
C ARG A 135 14.72 -46.93 -1.55
N ILE A 136 16.02 -46.75 -1.76
CA ILE A 136 17.04 -46.98 -0.73
C ILE A 136 16.78 -46.20 0.56
N PHE A 137 16.44 -44.91 0.46
CA PHE A 137 16.09 -44.08 1.61
C PHE A 137 14.83 -44.58 2.35
N PRO A 138 13.67 -44.77 1.68
CA PRO A 138 12.50 -45.37 2.31
C PRO A 138 12.74 -46.72 2.99
N ASP A 139 13.50 -47.60 2.36
CA ASP A 139 13.72 -48.96 2.88
C ASP A 139 14.64 -48.93 4.11
N LEU A 140 15.70 -48.11 4.09
CA LEU A 140 16.54 -47.89 5.27
C LEU A 140 15.80 -47.19 6.40
N ARG A 141 14.93 -46.19 6.12
CA ARG A 141 14.08 -45.55 7.13
C ARG A 141 13.16 -46.55 7.83
N MET A 142 12.59 -47.49 7.07
CA MET A 142 11.72 -48.55 7.61
C MET A 142 12.49 -49.43 8.60
N LEU A 143 13.69 -49.88 8.23
CA LEU A 143 14.53 -50.71 9.07
C LEU A 143 15.09 -49.94 10.29
N ALA A 144 15.54 -48.70 10.10
CA ALA A 144 16.01 -47.83 11.17
C ALA A 144 14.92 -47.58 12.23
N ARG A 145 13.67 -47.38 11.79
CA ARG A 145 12.51 -47.24 12.69
C ARG A 145 12.32 -48.50 13.55
N ALA A 146 12.45 -49.69 12.96
CA ALA A 146 12.37 -50.95 13.70
C ALA A 146 13.54 -51.10 14.71
N ALA A 147 14.72 -50.60 14.36
CA ALA A 147 15.92 -50.54 15.22
C ALA A 147 15.92 -49.39 16.25
N LYS A 148 14.86 -48.58 16.33
CA LYS A 148 14.80 -47.36 17.18
C LYS A 148 15.90 -46.32 16.88
N ILE A 149 16.46 -46.34 15.67
CA ILE A 149 17.39 -45.32 15.18
C ILE A 149 16.58 -44.13 14.66
N LYS A 150 17.00 -42.91 14.99
CA LYS A 150 16.30 -41.70 14.53
C LYS A 150 16.46 -41.56 13.02
N LYS A 151 15.37 -41.20 12.34
CA LYS A 151 15.34 -40.94 10.89
C LYS A 151 16.53 -40.07 10.44
N ARG A 152 16.78 -38.96 11.15
CA ARG A 152 17.85 -38.01 10.82
C ARG A 152 19.24 -38.66 10.81
N ASP A 153 19.52 -39.53 11.78
CA ASP A 153 20.84 -40.16 11.93
C ASP A 153 21.05 -41.20 10.81
N GLU A 154 19.97 -41.92 10.44
CA GLU A 154 19.99 -42.86 9.32
C GLU A 154 20.26 -42.16 7.98
N GLU A 155 19.55 -41.07 7.73
CA GLU A 155 19.67 -40.32 6.48
C GLU A 155 21.02 -39.62 6.37
N ALA A 156 21.55 -39.09 7.48
CA ALA A 156 22.89 -38.52 7.52
C ALA A 156 23.97 -39.55 7.17
N PHE A 157 23.88 -40.75 7.76
CA PHE A 157 24.78 -41.86 7.43
C PHE A 157 24.73 -42.19 5.93
N LEU A 158 23.53 -42.32 5.35
CA LEU A 158 23.38 -42.67 3.95
C LEU A 158 23.90 -41.56 3.03
N ALA A 159 23.60 -40.30 3.35
CA ALA A 159 24.08 -39.14 2.58
C ALA A 159 25.61 -39.04 2.58
N GLU A 160 26.24 -39.15 3.76
CA GLU A 160 27.70 -39.21 3.88
C GLU A 160 28.27 -40.36 3.05
N ARG A 161 27.68 -41.55 3.15
CA ARG A 161 28.17 -42.73 2.45
C ARG A 161 28.10 -42.57 0.94
N LEU A 162 27.00 -42.05 0.41
CA LEU A 162 26.81 -41.81 -1.02
C LEU A 162 27.78 -40.75 -1.56
N LEU A 163 28.08 -39.70 -0.79
CA LEU A 163 29.09 -38.70 -1.14
C LEU A 163 30.49 -39.32 -1.20
N ARG A 164 30.90 -40.05 -0.15
CA ARG A 164 32.22 -40.68 -0.09
C ARG A 164 32.43 -41.74 -1.18
N ALA A 165 31.36 -42.43 -1.59
CA ALA A 165 31.40 -43.39 -2.68
C ALA A 165 31.35 -42.73 -4.08
N GLY A 166 31.13 -41.41 -4.17
CA GLY A 166 31.04 -40.70 -5.45
C GLY A 166 29.82 -41.07 -6.30
N LEU A 167 28.74 -41.54 -5.65
CA LEU A 167 27.57 -42.09 -6.35
C LEU A 167 26.47 -41.07 -6.63
N MET A 168 26.54 -39.89 -6.00
CA MET A 168 25.53 -38.84 -6.18
C MET A 168 25.43 -38.29 -7.61
N PRO A 169 26.51 -38.06 -8.37
CA PRO A 169 26.43 -37.54 -9.74
C PRO A 169 25.53 -38.34 -10.68
N ILE A 170 25.48 -39.66 -10.49
CA ILE A 170 24.71 -40.62 -11.32
C ILE A 170 23.45 -41.15 -10.64
N ALA A 171 23.11 -40.63 -9.45
CA ALA A 171 21.95 -41.08 -8.70
C ALA A 171 20.64 -40.60 -9.35
N SER A 172 19.60 -41.44 -9.30
CA SER A 172 18.26 -41.10 -9.84
C SER A 172 17.61 -39.90 -9.14
N HIS A 173 16.66 -39.25 -9.81
CA HIS A 173 15.83 -38.16 -9.26
C HIS A 173 15.26 -38.48 -7.87
N GLN A 174 14.73 -39.69 -7.63
CA GLN A 174 14.16 -40.04 -6.33
C GLN A 174 15.21 -40.10 -5.21
N VAL A 175 16.46 -40.45 -5.54
CA VAL A 175 17.56 -40.47 -4.59
C VAL A 175 17.99 -39.04 -4.25
N TRP A 176 18.15 -38.16 -5.24
CA TRP A 176 18.41 -36.74 -5.02
C TRP A 176 17.33 -36.08 -4.16
N ALA A 177 16.06 -36.29 -4.50
CA ALA A 177 14.93 -35.75 -3.74
C ALA A 177 14.92 -36.22 -2.28
N ALA A 178 15.33 -37.47 -2.01
CA ALA A 178 15.41 -38.01 -0.65
C ALA A 178 16.68 -37.59 0.10
N ALA A 179 17.77 -37.32 -0.62
CA ALA A 179 19.09 -37.00 -0.07
C ALA A 179 19.33 -35.50 0.14
N ARG A 180 18.56 -34.61 -0.52
CA ARG A 180 18.75 -33.14 -0.52
C ARG A 180 19.00 -32.54 0.86
N GLU A 181 18.06 -32.70 1.79
CA GLU A 181 18.16 -32.19 3.16
C GLU A 181 19.29 -32.87 3.97
N PRO A 182 19.41 -34.22 3.97
CA PRO A 182 20.53 -34.91 4.60
C PRO A 182 21.92 -34.46 4.11
N LEU A 183 22.10 -34.31 2.79
CA LEU A 183 23.34 -33.86 2.16
C LEU A 183 23.71 -32.46 2.65
N ALA A 184 22.76 -31.54 2.64
CA ALA A 184 22.97 -30.19 3.16
C ALA A 184 23.38 -30.20 4.63
N ALA A 185 22.72 -31.03 5.45
CA ALA A 185 22.97 -31.13 6.89
C ALA A 185 24.35 -31.74 7.23
N VAL A 186 24.84 -32.74 6.49
CA VAL A 186 26.17 -33.33 6.73
C VAL A 186 27.28 -32.45 6.19
N ALA A 187 27.11 -31.89 4.99
CA ALA A 187 28.10 -30.98 4.38
C ALA A 187 28.25 -29.68 5.18
N GLY A 188 27.17 -29.15 5.75
CA GLY A 188 27.24 -27.94 6.59
C GLY A 188 27.98 -28.13 7.93
N ARG A 189 28.36 -29.36 8.29
CA ARG A 189 29.07 -29.70 9.54
C ARG A 189 30.50 -30.19 9.33
N ASP A 190 30.84 -30.62 8.12
CA ASP A 190 32.11 -31.27 7.80
C ASP A 190 32.66 -30.70 6.48
N ASP A 191 33.85 -30.09 6.56
CA ASP A 191 34.51 -29.41 5.45
C ASP A 191 34.89 -30.36 4.30
N ASP A 192 35.20 -31.63 4.58
CA ASP A 192 35.55 -32.59 3.53
C ASP A 192 34.30 -33.10 2.83
N LEU A 193 33.20 -33.32 3.56
CA LEU A 193 31.90 -33.61 2.95
C LEU A 193 31.37 -32.43 2.13
N MET A 194 31.65 -31.19 2.55
CA MET A 194 31.35 -30.00 1.74
C MET A 194 32.08 -30.03 0.40
N LYS A 195 33.39 -30.34 0.37
CA LYS A 195 34.15 -30.47 -0.88
C LYS A 195 33.59 -31.58 -1.77
N LEU A 196 33.21 -32.72 -1.19
CA LEU A 196 32.60 -33.82 -1.93
C LEU A 196 31.23 -33.43 -2.50
N LEU A 197 30.41 -32.69 -1.75
CA LEU A 197 29.13 -32.19 -2.25
C LEU A 197 29.31 -31.20 -3.40
N ILE A 198 30.30 -30.30 -3.31
CA ILE A 198 30.65 -29.39 -4.43
C ILE A 198 31.14 -30.16 -5.65
N ALA A 199 31.89 -31.25 -5.47
CA ALA A 199 32.37 -32.09 -6.56
C ALA A 199 31.29 -33.03 -7.12
N ALA A 200 30.17 -33.21 -6.42
CA ALA A 200 29.08 -34.10 -6.79
C ALA A 200 28.09 -33.48 -7.80
N GLU A 201 28.60 -32.67 -8.74
CA GLU A 201 27.80 -32.11 -9.84
C GLU A 201 27.13 -33.25 -10.62
N PRO A 202 25.79 -33.21 -10.80
CA PRO A 202 25.08 -34.25 -11.55
C PRO A 202 25.58 -34.41 -12.98
N ASP A 203 25.72 -35.66 -13.44
CA ASP A 203 26.09 -35.97 -14.82
C ASP A 203 24.92 -35.70 -15.77
N ARG A 204 24.85 -34.47 -16.27
CA ARG A 204 23.74 -33.98 -17.10
C ARG A 204 23.52 -34.85 -18.33
N ALA A 205 24.58 -35.23 -19.05
CA ALA A 205 24.46 -36.01 -20.29
C ALA A 205 23.81 -37.37 -20.03
N ARG A 206 24.20 -38.02 -18.93
CA ARG A 206 23.59 -39.28 -18.51
C ARG A 206 22.11 -39.12 -18.14
N HIS A 207 21.77 -38.12 -17.32
CA HIS A 207 20.38 -37.92 -16.88
C HIS A 207 19.45 -37.53 -18.02
N GLU A 208 19.95 -36.75 -18.99
CA GLU A 208 19.22 -36.41 -20.22
C GLU A 208 18.91 -37.66 -21.05
N GLU A 209 19.88 -38.56 -21.22
CA GLU A 209 19.69 -39.82 -21.95
C GLU A 209 18.71 -40.75 -21.22
N GLU A 210 18.80 -40.86 -19.89
CA GLU A 210 18.00 -41.80 -19.11
C GLU A 210 16.57 -41.32 -18.84
N SER A 211 16.39 -40.03 -18.56
CA SER A 211 15.15 -39.48 -17.98
C SER A 211 14.64 -38.20 -18.67
N GLY A 212 15.38 -37.66 -19.63
CA GLY A 212 15.04 -36.43 -20.36
C GLY A 212 15.58 -35.14 -19.72
N GLU A 213 15.60 -34.07 -20.50
CA GLU A 213 16.18 -32.75 -20.14
C GLU A 213 15.53 -32.12 -18.91
N GLU A 214 14.21 -32.21 -18.78
CA GLU A 214 13.47 -31.63 -17.65
C GLU A 214 13.90 -32.25 -16.31
N VAL A 215 14.00 -33.59 -16.25
CA VAL A 215 14.41 -34.31 -15.04
C VAL A 215 15.89 -34.09 -14.72
N ALA A 216 16.74 -34.00 -15.76
CA ALA A 216 18.16 -33.68 -15.57
C ALA A 216 18.34 -32.29 -14.94
N GLU A 217 17.55 -31.30 -15.35
CA GLU A 217 17.58 -29.96 -14.75
C GLU A 217 17.01 -29.96 -13.32
N GLU A 218 15.94 -30.71 -13.04
CA GLU A 218 15.42 -30.87 -11.67
C GLU A 218 16.48 -31.44 -10.71
N ILE A 219 17.21 -32.47 -11.15
CA ILE A 219 18.33 -33.06 -10.39
C ILE A 219 19.43 -32.01 -10.14
N ARG A 220 19.79 -31.24 -11.18
CA ARG A 220 20.78 -30.16 -11.05
C ARG A 220 20.34 -29.11 -10.03
N GLN A 221 19.06 -28.72 -10.03
CA GLN A 221 18.53 -27.76 -9.06
C GLN A 221 18.53 -28.31 -7.63
N MET A 222 18.19 -29.59 -7.41
CA MET A 222 18.29 -30.20 -6.08
C MET A 222 19.71 -30.16 -5.53
N TRP A 223 20.72 -30.37 -6.39
CA TRP A 223 22.12 -30.22 -6.00
C TRP A 223 22.48 -28.77 -5.62
N LEU A 224 22.10 -27.79 -6.46
CA LEU A 224 22.32 -26.37 -6.17
C LEU A 224 21.63 -25.92 -4.88
N GLU A 225 20.41 -26.40 -4.62
CA GLU A 225 19.69 -26.18 -3.37
C GLU A 225 20.44 -26.77 -2.17
N SER A 226 20.95 -28.01 -2.29
CA SER A 226 21.78 -28.62 -1.24
C SER A 226 23.04 -27.81 -0.95
N LEU A 227 23.68 -27.21 -1.97
CA LEU A 227 24.82 -26.31 -1.79
C LEU A 227 24.43 -25.03 -1.03
N ALA A 228 23.31 -24.40 -1.41
CA ALA A 228 22.85 -23.19 -0.75
C ALA A 228 22.39 -23.46 0.69
N GLU A 229 21.75 -24.60 0.95
CA GLU A 229 21.33 -25.01 2.30
C GLU A 229 22.51 -25.39 3.21
N SER A 230 23.61 -25.91 2.65
CA SER A 230 24.81 -26.30 3.41
C SER A 230 25.75 -25.15 3.76
N GLY A 231 25.60 -23.97 3.14
CA GLY A 231 26.53 -22.85 3.32
C GLY A 231 27.71 -22.85 2.33
N ALA A 232 27.59 -23.57 1.21
CA ALA A 232 28.68 -23.77 0.26
C ALA A 232 29.20 -22.47 -0.37
N GLY A 233 28.40 -21.39 -0.41
CA GLY A 233 28.80 -20.10 -0.99
C GLY A 233 30.11 -19.54 -0.43
N THR A 234 30.41 -19.83 0.84
CA THR A 234 31.69 -19.47 1.49
C THR A 234 32.92 -20.09 0.82
N ARG A 235 32.77 -21.21 0.09
CA ARG A 235 33.86 -21.99 -0.53
C ARG A 235 33.90 -21.91 -2.06
N LEU A 236 32.86 -21.39 -2.71
CA LEU A 236 32.75 -21.36 -4.17
C LEU A 236 33.57 -20.22 -4.78
N SER A 237 34.45 -20.51 -5.74
CA SER A 237 35.24 -19.47 -6.42
C SER A 237 34.35 -18.51 -7.24
N ALA A 238 34.79 -17.27 -7.50
CA ALA A 238 34.04 -16.33 -8.33
C ALA A 238 33.72 -16.91 -9.72
N ARG A 239 34.69 -17.62 -10.33
CA ARG A 239 34.50 -18.30 -11.63
C ARG A 239 33.36 -19.32 -11.61
N TRP A 240 33.17 -20.02 -10.48
CA TRP A 240 32.11 -21.04 -10.36
C TRP A 240 30.73 -20.44 -10.63
N PHE A 241 30.45 -19.22 -10.16
CA PHE A 241 29.16 -18.55 -10.33
C PHE A 241 28.84 -18.21 -11.79
N GLY A 242 29.87 -17.94 -12.61
CA GLY A 242 29.71 -17.67 -14.05
C GLY A 242 29.70 -18.93 -14.93
N THR A 243 30.19 -20.08 -14.42
CA THR A 243 30.27 -21.33 -15.20
C THR A 243 29.28 -22.39 -14.70
N THR A 244 29.57 -22.99 -13.56
CA THR A 244 28.81 -24.14 -13.02
C THR A 244 27.50 -23.68 -12.38
N GLY A 245 27.53 -22.54 -11.69
CA GLY A 245 26.37 -21.86 -11.10
C GLY A 245 25.50 -21.10 -12.11
N ARG A 246 25.83 -21.14 -13.41
CA ARG A 246 25.06 -20.47 -14.47
C ARG A 246 23.61 -20.96 -14.49
N GLY A 247 22.65 -20.04 -14.70
CA GLY A 247 21.23 -20.36 -14.79
C GLY A 247 20.64 -20.98 -13.51
N CYS A 248 21.14 -20.56 -12.35
CA CYS A 248 20.64 -21.02 -11.05
C CYS A 248 19.32 -20.33 -10.71
N ALA A 249 18.38 -21.04 -10.08
CA ALA A 249 17.15 -20.44 -9.58
C ALA A 249 17.47 -19.25 -8.66
N ALA A 250 16.85 -18.09 -8.89
CA ALA A 250 17.21 -16.84 -8.21
C ALA A 250 17.32 -16.94 -6.67
N PRO A 251 16.37 -17.58 -5.94
CA PRO A 251 16.49 -17.70 -4.48
C PRO A 251 17.74 -18.47 -4.03
N VAL A 252 18.16 -19.46 -4.82
CA VAL A 252 19.34 -20.30 -4.55
C VAL A 252 20.61 -19.50 -4.82
N LEU A 253 20.68 -18.82 -5.97
CA LEU A 253 21.84 -18.00 -6.32
C LEU A 253 22.06 -16.88 -5.32
N LEU A 254 21.02 -16.11 -4.99
CA LEU A 254 21.11 -15.00 -4.04
C LEU A 254 21.63 -15.47 -2.68
N ARG A 255 21.16 -16.63 -2.20
CA ARG A 255 21.64 -17.23 -0.94
C ARG A 255 23.11 -17.64 -1.01
N LEU A 256 23.58 -18.23 -2.11
CA LEU A 256 24.99 -18.57 -2.30
C LEU A 256 25.88 -17.33 -2.38
N VAL A 257 25.39 -16.26 -2.99
CA VAL A 257 26.08 -14.98 -3.10
C VAL A 257 26.16 -14.28 -1.74
N ASP A 258 25.07 -14.26 -0.97
CA ASP A 258 25.04 -13.71 0.40
C ASP A 258 26.04 -14.45 1.31
N GLN A 259 26.17 -15.77 1.15
CA GLN A 259 27.17 -16.58 1.88
C GLN A 259 28.61 -16.30 1.46
N ALA A 260 28.84 -15.94 0.21
CA ALA A 260 30.18 -15.64 -0.28
C ALA A 260 30.66 -14.25 0.18
N GLY A 261 29.73 -13.33 0.42
CA GLY A 261 29.97 -11.98 0.93
C GLY A 261 30.90 -11.16 0.05
N ASP A 262 31.69 -10.29 0.68
CA ASP A 262 32.55 -9.29 0.04
C ASP A 262 33.61 -9.88 -0.90
N ARG A 263 33.92 -11.18 -0.77
CA ARG A 263 34.86 -11.88 -1.65
C ARG A 263 34.45 -11.83 -3.13
N LEU A 264 33.16 -11.69 -3.43
CA LEU A 264 32.65 -11.61 -4.81
C LEU A 264 32.52 -10.17 -5.33
N PHE A 265 32.59 -9.17 -4.45
CA PHE A 265 32.27 -7.77 -4.78
C PHE A 265 33.38 -6.84 -4.27
N PRO A 266 34.46 -6.65 -5.04
CA PRO A 266 35.54 -5.74 -4.63
C PRO A 266 35.05 -4.28 -4.62
N ASP A 267 35.12 -3.63 -3.45
CA ASP A 267 35.00 -2.20 -3.14
C ASP A 267 34.22 -1.33 -4.15
N ALA A 268 32.93 -1.63 -4.34
CA ALA A 268 32.00 -0.79 -5.09
C ALA A 268 31.00 -0.14 -4.14
N GLU A 269 31.51 0.70 -3.22
CA GLU A 269 30.70 1.42 -2.26
C GLU A 269 29.73 2.38 -2.96
N VAL A 270 28.45 2.25 -2.63
CA VAL A 270 27.40 3.18 -3.04
C VAL A 270 27.57 4.45 -2.21
N VAL A 271 28.18 5.46 -2.81
CA VAL A 271 28.25 6.79 -2.23
C VAL A 271 26.94 7.53 -2.49
N PHE A 272 26.22 7.87 -1.42
CA PHE A 272 25.12 8.84 -1.49
C PHE A 272 25.73 10.25 -1.59
N GLY A 273 25.46 10.98 -2.68
CA GLY A 273 25.99 12.34 -2.92
C GLY A 273 24.92 13.35 -3.35
N GLU A 274 25.32 14.61 -3.59
CA GLU A 274 24.41 15.71 -3.96
C GLU A 274 23.63 15.46 -5.27
N GLU A 275 24.23 14.78 -6.25
CA GLU A 275 23.50 14.23 -7.40
C GLU A 275 23.01 12.82 -7.05
N THR A 276 21.70 12.68 -6.89
CA THR A 276 21.08 11.38 -6.60
C THR A 276 21.08 10.52 -7.85
N ASP A 277 21.77 9.38 -7.82
CA ASP A 277 21.64 8.32 -8.83
C ASP A 277 20.16 7.89 -8.92
N PRO A 278 19.47 8.08 -10.08
CA PRO A 278 18.07 7.72 -10.21
C PRO A 278 17.77 6.23 -10.02
N ALA A 279 18.79 5.36 -10.07
CA ALA A 279 18.65 3.94 -9.78
C ALA A 279 18.73 3.61 -8.28
N LEU A 280 19.17 4.55 -7.44
CA LEU A 280 19.17 4.40 -5.99
C LEU A 280 17.83 4.89 -5.41
N PRO A 281 17.13 4.05 -4.65
CA PRO A 281 16.03 4.53 -3.83
C PRO A 281 16.58 5.41 -2.70
N PRO A 282 15.83 6.43 -2.26
CA PRO A 282 16.26 7.27 -1.13
C PRO A 282 16.53 6.42 0.13
N PRO A 283 17.52 6.77 0.97
CA PRO A 283 17.84 6.01 2.19
C PRO A 283 16.69 5.94 3.20
N ASP A 284 15.80 6.94 3.23
CA ASP A 284 14.56 6.94 4.02
C ASP A 284 13.42 6.13 3.36
N TYR A 285 13.58 5.76 2.08
CA TYR A 285 12.70 4.83 1.39
C TYR A 285 13.11 3.41 1.79
N ARG A 286 12.64 2.98 2.97
CA ARG A 286 12.76 1.59 3.41
C ARG A 286 12.21 0.69 2.29
N HIS A 287 13.11 0.05 1.58
CA HIS A 287 12.82 -1.06 0.72
C HIS A 287 11.89 -2.03 1.47
N ILE A 288 10.81 -2.44 0.80
CA ILE A 288 10.44 -3.86 0.81
C ILE A 288 10.14 -4.37 2.22
N ILE A 289 9.04 -3.87 2.77
CA ILE A 289 8.24 -4.61 3.74
C ILE A 289 6.84 -4.65 3.13
N PRO A 290 6.15 -5.80 3.11
CA PRO A 290 4.77 -5.87 2.66
C PRO A 290 3.96 -4.75 3.32
N GLN A 291 3.13 -4.05 2.54
CA GLN A 291 2.21 -2.97 2.97
C GLN A 291 1.14 -3.43 3.98
N ARG A 292 1.52 -4.15 5.03
CA ARG A 292 0.62 -4.71 6.04
C ARG A 292 0.84 -4.18 7.44
N GLU A 293 1.79 -3.29 7.67
CA GLU A 293 1.90 -2.61 8.96
C GLU A 293 1.96 -1.08 8.78
N MET A 294 0.84 -0.44 9.15
CA MET A 294 0.67 0.98 9.47
C MET A 294 0.67 1.99 8.30
N THR A 295 -0.39 2.79 8.22
CA THR A 295 -0.71 3.70 7.12
C THR A 295 -0.01 5.07 7.17
N SER A 296 1.04 5.22 7.97
CA SER A 296 1.84 6.44 8.06
C SER A 296 3.30 6.03 8.20
N ASP A 297 4.10 6.40 7.19
CA ASP A 297 5.56 6.23 7.16
C ASP A 297 6.28 7.26 8.07
N SER A 298 5.53 8.09 8.82
CA SER A 298 6.09 9.17 9.62
C SER A 298 6.66 8.69 10.95
N PRO A 299 7.77 9.29 11.42
CA PRO A 299 8.40 8.87 12.65
C PRO A 299 7.52 9.22 13.87
N ARG A 300 7.35 8.25 14.77
CA ARG A 300 6.52 8.39 15.98
C ARG A 300 7.32 9.00 17.13
N TRP A 301 7.69 10.27 16.99
CA TRP A 301 8.49 10.98 18.00
C TRP A 301 7.79 11.13 19.36
N TRP A 302 6.48 10.88 19.43
CA TRP A 302 5.69 10.84 20.67
C TRP A 302 5.66 9.44 21.33
N ALA A 303 6.28 8.42 20.73
CA ALA A 303 6.29 7.07 21.29
C ALA A 303 7.22 7.02 22.52
N SER A 304 6.82 6.25 23.55
CA SER A 304 7.56 6.15 24.81
C SER A 304 8.99 5.62 24.70
N GLY A 305 9.34 4.98 23.57
CA GLY A 305 10.69 4.48 23.29
C GLY A 305 11.52 5.36 22.37
N PHE A 306 11.04 6.56 21.99
CA PHE A 306 11.81 7.47 21.15
C PHE A 306 12.81 8.26 22.00
N ASP A 307 14.10 8.07 21.71
CA ASP A 307 15.19 8.78 22.39
C ASP A 307 15.58 10.05 21.62
N LEU A 308 15.07 11.19 22.09
CA LEU A 308 15.36 12.50 21.51
C LEU A 308 16.85 12.87 21.61
N ALA A 309 17.52 12.46 22.70
CA ALA A 309 18.92 12.79 22.95
C ALA A 309 19.85 12.00 22.01
N GLN A 310 19.52 10.72 21.76
CA GLN A 310 20.23 9.93 20.75
C GLN A 310 20.08 10.55 19.35
N GLN A 311 18.91 11.07 18.98
CA GLN A 311 18.74 11.75 17.70
C GLN A 311 19.55 13.04 17.59
N ALA A 312 19.65 13.83 18.65
CA ALA A 312 20.54 14.99 18.70
C ALA A 312 22.03 14.60 18.60
N ALA A 313 22.42 13.48 19.21
CA ALA A 313 23.78 12.95 19.06
C ALA A 313 24.06 12.46 17.63
N ASP A 314 23.11 11.79 16.99
CA ASP A 314 23.21 11.36 15.58
C ASP A 314 23.31 12.58 14.65
N LEU A 315 22.54 13.64 14.90
CA LEU A 315 22.63 14.93 14.22
C LEU A 315 24.02 15.56 14.33
N ALA A 316 24.61 15.53 15.53
CA ALA A 316 25.95 16.06 15.79
C ALA A 316 27.07 15.21 15.17
N SER A 317 26.79 13.97 14.76
CA SER A 317 27.80 13.04 14.23
C SER A 317 28.29 13.40 12.82
N GLY A 318 27.50 14.14 12.04
CA GLY A 318 27.91 14.61 10.71
C GLY A 318 26.75 15.04 9.79
N PRO A 319 27.08 15.48 8.56
CA PRO A 319 26.11 15.98 7.58
C PRO A 319 24.99 14.98 7.23
N GLU A 320 25.32 13.68 7.18
CA GLU A 320 24.34 12.61 6.90
C GLU A 320 23.26 12.53 7.97
N GLY A 321 23.64 12.64 9.26
CA GLY A 321 22.71 12.69 10.38
C GLY A 321 21.77 13.89 10.29
N ARG A 322 22.33 15.07 9.92
CA ARG A 322 21.57 16.30 9.68
C ARG A 322 20.53 16.14 8.57
N GLU A 323 20.92 15.57 7.44
CA GLU A 323 20.04 15.38 6.31
C GLU A 323 18.92 14.38 6.62
N ARG A 324 19.26 13.24 7.25
CA ARG A 324 18.29 12.23 7.69
C ARG A 324 17.24 12.83 8.63
N PHE A 325 17.67 13.62 9.62
CA PHE A 325 16.76 14.26 10.54
C PHE A 325 15.83 15.26 9.84
N ALA A 326 16.34 16.06 8.90
CA ALA A 326 15.51 16.98 8.12
C ALA A 326 14.43 16.25 7.31
N GLY A 327 14.76 15.10 6.71
CA GLY A 327 13.78 14.23 6.02
C GLY A 327 12.71 13.67 6.96
N LEU A 328 13.13 13.19 8.14
CA LEU A 328 12.21 12.73 9.19
C LEU A 328 11.32 13.85 9.73
N LEU A 329 11.86 15.06 9.86
CA LEU A 329 11.13 16.26 10.27
C LEU A 329 10.05 16.64 9.25
N ASP A 330 10.37 16.70 7.96
CA ASP A 330 9.36 16.98 6.92
C ASP A 330 8.21 15.94 6.95
N GLY A 331 8.56 14.66 7.10
CA GLY A 331 7.57 13.58 7.24
C GLY A 331 6.72 13.69 8.51
N PHE A 332 7.31 14.08 9.64
CA PHE A 332 6.59 14.34 10.88
C PHE A 332 5.64 15.55 10.75
N VAL A 333 6.12 16.68 10.23
CA VAL A 333 5.34 17.92 10.07
C VAL A 333 4.14 17.69 9.14
N ARG A 334 4.32 16.89 8.08
CA ARG A 334 3.25 16.51 7.16
C ARG A 334 2.06 15.82 7.86
N ASP A 335 2.34 15.07 8.92
CA ASP A 335 1.35 14.25 9.65
C ASP A 335 0.88 14.92 10.96
N LEU A 336 1.30 16.17 11.24
CA LEU A 336 0.83 16.93 12.40
C LEU A 336 -0.69 17.10 12.37
N GLY A 337 -1.33 16.90 13.53
CA GLY A 337 -2.78 16.99 13.69
C GLY A 337 -3.55 15.76 13.21
N TYR A 338 -2.88 14.72 12.70
CA TYR A 338 -3.54 13.49 12.25
C TYR A 338 -4.08 12.65 13.42
N PHE A 339 -3.31 12.50 14.50
CA PHE A 339 -3.69 11.75 15.68
C PHE A 339 -4.24 12.68 16.78
N GLY A 340 -5.55 12.65 17.01
CA GLY A 340 -6.20 13.53 17.98
C GLY A 340 -5.84 13.29 19.46
N ASN A 341 -5.14 12.19 19.76
CA ASN A 341 -4.68 11.84 21.12
C ASN A 341 -3.19 12.19 21.37
N VAL A 342 -2.53 12.90 20.45
CA VAL A 342 -1.11 13.26 20.55
C VAL A 342 -0.96 14.75 20.83
N ASP A 343 -0.16 15.09 21.84
CA ASP A 343 0.25 16.47 22.10
C ASP A 343 1.46 16.84 21.23
N TYR A 344 1.18 17.24 20.00
CA TYR A 344 2.22 17.62 19.04
C TYR A 344 3.02 18.86 19.46
N ALA A 345 2.40 19.81 20.17
CA ALA A 345 3.06 21.00 20.66
C ALA A 345 4.13 20.65 21.71
N ALA A 346 3.88 19.66 22.57
CA ALA A 346 4.89 19.15 23.50
C ALA A 346 6.08 18.51 22.77
N VAL A 347 5.85 17.77 21.68
CA VAL A 347 6.93 17.16 20.87
C VAL A 347 7.78 18.25 20.20
N ILE A 348 7.14 19.24 19.55
CA ILE A 348 7.85 20.36 18.93
C ILE A 348 8.64 21.17 19.97
N ARG A 349 8.07 21.41 21.16
CA ARG A 349 8.80 22.07 22.26
C ARG A 349 10.03 21.27 22.69
N ALA A 350 9.92 19.95 22.82
CA ALA A 350 11.05 19.11 23.18
C ALA A 350 12.17 19.16 22.13
N LEU A 351 11.82 19.15 20.83
CA LEU A 351 12.77 19.35 19.74
C LEU A 351 13.36 20.78 19.75
N TRP A 352 12.57 21.77 20.13
CA TRP A 352 13.04 23.13 20.24
C TRP A 352 14.01 23.29 21.43
N ASP A 353 13.86 22.55 22.52
CA ASP A 353 14.70 22.70 23.71
C ASP A 353 16.15 22.22 23.52
N LEU A 354 16.41 21.35 22.53
CA LEU A 354 17.75 20.88 22.17
C LEU A 354 18.37 21.75 21.05
N PRO A 355 19.61 22.27 21.21
CA PRO A 355 20.23 23.18 20.24
C PRO A 355 20.35 22.63 18.82
N GLU A 356 20.79 21.36 18.68
CA GLU A 356 21.08 20.72 17.39
C GLU A 356 19.81 20.52 16.56
N THR A 357 18.72 20.09 17.21
CA THR A 357 17.41 19.92 16.55
C THR A 357 16.72 21.26 16.30
N ARG A 358 16.88 22.25 17.20
CA ARG A 358 16.38 23.61 17.01
C ARG A 358 16.98 24.24 15.75
N GLU A 359 18.29 24.10 15.56
CA GLU A 359 18.99 24.67 14.40
C GLU A 359 18.41 24.12 13.08
N VAL A 360 18.26 22.80 12.95
CA VAL A 360 17.69 22.17 11.75
C VAL A 360 16.21 22.53 11.57
N LEU A 361 15.44 22.61 12.66
CA LEU A 361 14.04 23.02 12.61
C LEU A 361 13.91 24.48 12.12
N SER A 362 14.72 25.40 12.64
CA SER A 362 14.74 26.80 12.20
C SER A 362 15.13 26.93 10.74
N GLU A 363 16.20 26.25 10.28
CA GLU A 363 16.59 26.25 8.88
C GLU A 363 15.50 25.70 7.95
N THR A 364 14.83 24.63 8.37
CA THR A 364 13.72 24.04 7.61
C THR A 364 12.54 25.01 7.51
N VAL A 365 12.21 25.70 8.61
CA VAL A 365 11.17 26.73 8.64
C VAL A 365 11.54 27.91 7.75
N ASP A 366 12.79 28.38 7.78
CA ASP A 366 13.26 29.47 6.92
C ASP A 366 13.23 29.08 5.44
N ALA A 367 13.58 27.83 5.10
CA ALA A 367 13.43 27.31 3.74
C ALA A 367 11.96 27.32 3.29
N TRP A 368 11.03 26.89 4.15
CA TRP A 368 9.60 26.97 3.85
C TRP A 368 9.10 28.42 3.75
N LYS A 369 9.59 29.35 4.57
CA LYS A 369 9.25 30.78 4.46
C LYS A 369 9.70 31.33 3.11
N ALA A 370 10.93 31.01 2.69
CA ALA A 370 11.46 31.40 1.40
C ALA A 370 10.64 30.81 0.23
N ASP A 371 10.27 29.54 0.31
CA ASP A 371 9.40 28.88 -0.67
C ASP A 371 7.99 29.49 -0.71
N ALA A 372 7.42 29.81 0.45
CA ALA A 372 6.12 30.47 0.55
C ALA A 372 6.12 31.88 -0.05
N GLY A 373 7.26 32.58 -0.05
CA GLY A 373 7.41 33.91 -0.66
C GLY A 373 7.59 33.90 -2.18
N ARG A 374 7.75 32.74 -2.82
CA ARG A 374 7.98 32.61 -4.26
C ARG A 374 6.73 32.12 -4.99
N PRO A 375 6.45 32.57 -6.22
CA PRO A 375 5.34 32.08 -7.04
C PRO A 375 5.61 30.69 -7.66
N ASP A 376 6.25 29.80 -6.91
CA ASP A 376 6.57 28.43 -7.32
C ASP A 376 5.46 27.49 -6.84
N LEU A 377 4.38 27.33 -7.60
CA LEU A 377 3.12 26.75 -7.11
C LEU A 377 3.26 25.45 -6.27
N PRO A 378 4.00 24.41 -6.70
CA PRO A 378 4.13 23.18 -5.90
C PRO A 378 4.91 23.39 -4.58
N PHE A 379 5.88 24.30 -4.59
CA PHE A 379 6.70 24.63 -3.42
C PHE A 379 5.94 25.54 -2.46
N LEU A 380 5.22 26.54 -2.99
CA LEU A 380 4.26 27.36 -2.25
C LEU A 380 3.23 26.50 -1.54
N TYR A 381 2.62 25.53 -2.26
CA TYR A 381 1.66 24.60 -1.70
C TYR A 381 2.26 23.78 -0.54
N ASN A 382 3.43 23.17 -0.76
CA ASN A 382 4.11 22.39 0.27
C ASN A 382 4.45 23.26 1.48
N ALA A 383 5.09 24.41 1.26
CA ALA A 383 5.52 25.32 2.32
C ALA A 383 4.36 25.84 3.16
N LEU A 384 3.28 26.33 2.53
CA LEU A 384 2.10 26.80 3.26
C LEU A 384 1.46 25.68 4.08
N HIS A 385 1.38 24.48 3.53
CA HIS A 385 0.80 23.35 4.23
C HIS A 385 1.64 22.93 5.46
N GLN A 386 2.97 22.92 5.35
CA GLN A 386 3.87 22.64 6.48
C GLN A 386 3.82 23.76 7.53
N LEU A 387 3.89 25.03 7.11
CA LEU A 387 3.86 26.19 8.01
C LEU A 387 2.54 26.29 8.78
N VAL A 388 1.39 26.16 8.10
CA VAL A 388 0.08 26.19 8.76
C VAL A 388 -0.01 25.10 9.82
N ARG A 389 0.43 23.87 9.54
CA ARG A 389 0.40 22.76 10.50
C ARG A 389 1.28 23.02 11.71
N LEU A 390 2.49 23.52 11.48
CA LEU A 390 3.46 23.78 12.54
C LEU A 390 2.99 24.96 13.44
N ILE A 391 2.41 26.00 12.85
CA ILE A 391 1.78 27.10 13.59
C ILE A 391 0.55 26.63 14.37
N THR A 392 -0.29 25.77 13.77
CA THR A 392 -1.58 25.36 14.33
C THR A 392 -1.46 24.29 15.41
N HIS A 393 -0.72 23.23 15.12
CA HIS A 393 -0.66 22.02 15.94
C HIS A 393 0.67 21.91 16.69
N GLY A 394 1.74 22.50 16.14
CA GLY A 394 3.05 22.55 16.78
C GLY A 394 3.23 23.72 17.74
N ALA A 395 2.29 24.69 17.76
CA ALA A 395 2.36 25.91 18.57
C ALA A 395 3.65 26.71 18.36
N LEU A 396 4.20 26.72 17.13
CA LEU A 396 5.49 27.34 16.85
C LEU A 396 5.54 28.84 17.18
N LEU A 397 4.45 29.58 16.98
CA LEU A 397 4.39 31.01 17.32
C LEU A 397 4.57 31.28 18.82
N ASP A 398 4.22 30.33 19.69
CA ASP A 398 4.44 30.45 21.14
C ASP A 398 5.92 30.26 21.49
N LEU A 399 6.67 29.51 20.68
CA LEU A 399 8.10 29.22 20.87
C LEU A 399 8.99 30.30 20.24
N ASP A 400 8.62 30.76 19.05
CA ASP A 400 9.34 31.80 18.31
C ASP A 400 8.35 32.74 17.59
N PRO A 401 7.99 33.87 18.24
CA PRO A 401 7.17 34.91 17.62
C PRO A 401 7.80 35.51 16.35
N GLY A 402 9.14 35.45 16.22
CA GLY A 402 9.90 35.97 15.08
C GLY A 402 9.65 35.20 13.78
N VAL A 403 9.07 34.00 13.84
CA VAL A 403 8.67 33.23 12.65
C VAL A 403 7.71 34.01 11.75
N ALA A 404 6.86 34.85 12.34
CA ALA A 404 5.94 35.71 11.60
C ALA A 404 6.64 36.80 10.77
N GLU A 405 7.87 37.18 11.14
CA GLU A 405 8.65 38.20 10.44
C GLU A 405 9.10 37.67 9.07
N GLY A 406 8.85 38.45 8.03
CA GLY A 406 9.22 38.10 6.65
C GLY A 406 8.37 37.01 5.99
N LEU A 407 7.41 36.38 6.68
CA LEU A 407 6.48 35.43 6.07
C LEU A 407 5.37 36.16 5.32
N GLU A 408 5.57 36.40 4.01
CA GLU A 408 4.55 36.88 3.09
C GLU A 408 4.30 35.83 2.00
N PRO A 409 3.18 35.09 2.06
CA PRO A 409 2.80 34.17 1.00
C PRO A 409 2.69 34.85 -0.37
N ALA A 410 3.27 34.24 -1.41
CA ALA A 410 3.12 34.68 -2.80
C ALA A 410 1.64 34.59 -3.26
N ASP A 411 1.26 35.44 -4.21
CA ASP A 411 -0.09 35.42 -4.78
C ASP A 411 -0.34 34.09 -5.52
N PRO A 412 -1.35 33.29 -5.13
CA PRO A 412 -1.69 32.04 -5.79
C PRO A 412 -2.03 32.19 -7.29
N VAL A 413 -2.55 33.34 -7.73
CA VAL A 413 -2.80 33.62 -9.15
C VAL A 413 -1.48 33.73 -9.91
N ASP A 414 -0.48 34.40 -9.33
CA ASP A 414 0.86 34.49 -9.93
C ASP A 414 1.55 33.14 -9.92
N ALA A 415 1.40 32.37 -8.85
CA ALA A 415 1.93 31.01 -8.78
C ALA A 415 1.31 30.09 -9.85
N LEU A 416 -0.02 30.17 -10.05
CA LEU A 416 -0.71 29.43 -11.11
C LEU A 416 -0.21 29.85 -12.49
N LEU A 417 -0.12 31.16 -12.74
CA LEU A 417 0.35 31.70 -14.01
C LEU A 417 1.79 31.26 -14.29
N ALA A 418 2.69 31.37 -13.32
CA ALA A 418 4.10 31.02 -13.44
C ALA A 418 4.26 29.50 -13.66
N ALA A 419 3.51 28.66 -12.95
CA ALA A 419 3.51 27.22 -13.16
C ALA A 419 3.09 26.83 -14.59
N LEU A 420 1.95 27.38 -15.07
CA LEU A 420 1.43 27.09 -16.41
C LEU A 420 2.33 27.63 -17.52
N ARG A 421 2.91 28.82 -17.34
CA ARG A 421 3.86 29.41 -18.30
C ARG A 421 5.26 28.81 -18.26
N GLY A 422 5.68 28.23 -17.15
CA GLY A 422 6.99 27.62 -16.99
C GLY A 422 7.01 26.15 -17.39
N GLY A 423 5.88 25.47 -17.27
CA GLY A 423 5.62 24.17 -17.87
C GLY A 423 5.30 23.08 -16.86
N ILE A 424 4.22 22.35 -17.12
CA ILE A 424 3.71 21.31 -16.23
C ILE A 424 3.98 19.90 -16.79
N PRO A 425 4.18 18.88 -15.93
CA PRO A 425 4.52 17.52 -16.39
C PRO A 425 3.48 16.88 -17.32
N ALA A 426 2.22 17.33 -17.24
CA ALA A 426 1.09 16.86 -18.05
C ALA A 426 1.16 17.29 -19.53
N GLU A 427 2.03 18.25 -19.88
CA GLU A 427 2.31 18.64 -21.26
C GLU A 427 3.06 17.55 -22.03
N LEU A 428 3.70 16.62 -21.33
CA LEU A 428 4.55 15.57 -21.89
C LEU A 428 3.94 14.19 -21.63
N GLY A 429 3.99 13.32 -22.64
CA GLY A 429 3.44 11.97 -22.58
C GLY A 429 4.11 11.13 -21.49
N VAL A 430 3.37 10.16 -20.96
CA VAL A 430 3.89 9.19 -20.00
C VAL A 430 4.55 8.05 -20.77
N PRO A 431 5.75 7.59 -20.38
CA PRO A 431 6.37 6.44 -21.05
C PRO A 431 5.48 5.18 -20.93
N GLY A 432 5.24 4.52 -22.06
CA GLY A 432 4.61 3.19 -22.08
C GLY A 432 3.08 3.16 -22.18
N ASP A 433 2.45 3.98 -23.03
CA ASP A 433 1.02 3.91 -23.40
C ASP A 433 0.58 2.60 -24.12
N GLY A 434 1.19 1.47 -23.77
CA GLY A 434 0.67 0.13 -24.02
C GLY A 434 0.08 -0.44 -22.73
N SER A 435 -1.23 -0.25 -22.53
CA SER A 435 -2.11 -0.86 -21.51
C SER A 435 -1.45 -1.56 -20.31
N PRO A 436 -1.54 -1.00 -19.09
CA PRO A 436 -1.35 -1.80 -17.89
C PRO A 436 -2.55 -2.72 -17.71
N HIS A 437 -2.34 -4.03 -17.89
CA HIS A 437 -3.30 -5.02 -17.44
C HIS A 437 -3.49 -4.87 -15.93
N LYS A 438 -4.65 -4.35 -15.49
CA LYS A 438 -5.12 -4.26 -14.10
C LYS A 438 -4.02 -3.97 -13.07
N SER A 439 -3.86 -2.69 -12.71
CA SER A 439 -3.14 -2.17 -11.53
C SER A 439 -2.65 -3.26 -10.58
N PRO A 440 -1.41 -3.75 -10.75
CA PRO A 440 -0.89 -4.82 -9.92
C PRO A 440 -0.83 -4.34 -8.48
N LYS A 441 -1.27 -5.13 -7.49
CA LYS A 441 -1.14 -4.74 -6.07
C LYS A 441 0.33 -4.64 -5.60
N ALA A 442 1.31 -5.08 -6.41
CA ALA A 442 2.70 -5.29 -6.00
C ALA A 442 3.73 -4.25 -6.51
N GLY A 443 3.28 -3.10 -7.01
CA GLY A 443 4.17 -1.98 -7.39
C GLY A 443 4.78 -2.07 -8.79
N ARG A 444 5.45 -0.99 -9.21
CA ARG A 444 6.18 -0.88 -10.49
C ARG A 444 7.64 -0.53 -10.24
N THR A 445 8.56 -0.96 -11.11
CA THR A 445 9.93 -0.44 -11.12
C THR A 445 10.21 0.31 -12.41
N ILE A 446 10.95 1.40 -12.33
CA ILE A 446 11.37 2.21 -13.47
C ILE A 446 12.87 2.51 -13.35
N VAL A 447 13.65 2.02 -14.31
CA VAL A 447 15.11 2.15 -14.27
C VAL A 447 15.59 2.57 -15.65
N GLN A 448 16.42 3.62 -15.70
CA GLN A 448 17.09 4.04 -16.93
C GLN A 448 18.53 3.52 -16.92
N HIS A 449 18.96 2.98 -18.05
CA HIS A 449 20.37 2.75 -18.36
C HIS A 449 20.65 3.33 -19.74
N LEU A 450 21.47 4.38 -19.78
CA LEU A 450 21.81 5.12 -20.99
C LEU A 450 20.54 5.52 -21.75
N GLY A 451 20.39 5.04 -22.99
CA GLY A 451 19.25 5.29 -23.85
C GLY A 451 18.07 4.34 -23.68
N TYR A 452 18.06 3.49 -22.65
CA TYR A 452 17.01 2.49 -22.42
C TYR A 452 16.27 2.76 -21.11
N LEU A 453 14.94 2.82 -21.18
CA LEU A 453 14.05 2.88 -20.02
C LEU A 453 13.37 1.53 -19.83
N THR A 454 13.67 0.86 -18.73
CA THR A 454 13.04 -0.40 -18.34
C THR A 454 11.92 -0.13 -17.34
N VAL A 455 10.69 -0.45 -17.71
CA VAL A 455 9.51 -0.38 -16.84
C VAL A 455 9.04 -1.79 -16.57
N THR A 456 9.02 -2.20 -15.29
CA THR A 456 8.54 -3.53 -14.88
C THR A 456 7.29 -3.42 -14.01
N GLU A 457 6.23 -4.11 -14.40
CA GLU A 457 5.02 -4.26 -13.59
C GLU A 457 5.06 -5.56 -12.81
N ARG A 458 5.02 -5.50 -11.48
CA ARG A 458 5.08 -6.70 -10.62
C ARG A 458 3.66 -7.22 -10.35
N SER A 459 3.31 -8.38 -10.88
CA SER A 459 2.04 -9.09 -10.57
C SER A 459 2.32 -10.56 -10.21
N TRP A 460 1.41 -11.49 -10.50
CA TRP A 460 1.71 -12.93 -10.50
C TRP A 460 2.83 -13.29 -11.49
N HIS A 461 2.96 -12.51 -12.57
CA HIS A 461 4.12 -12.50 -13.47
C HIS A 461 4.67 -11.07 -13.51
N ALA A 462 5.97 -10.90 -13.69
CA ALA A 462 6.55 -9.59 -13.96
C ALA A 462 6.53 -9.34 -15.48
N TYR A 463 6.08 -8.17 -15.92
CA TYR A 463 6.19 -7.76 -17.32
C TYR A 463 7.19 -6.62 -17.41
N ALA A 464 8.32 -6.86 -18.06
CA ALA A 464 9.32 -5.83 -18.34
C ALA A 464 9.12 -5.33 -19.77
N SER A 465 9.03 -4.01 -19.90
CA SER A 465 9.06 -3.32 -21.19
C SER A 465 10.25 -2.39 -21.22
N VAL A 466 10.99 -2.42 -22.32
CA VAL A 466 12.12 -1.53 -22.57
C VAL A 466 11.71 -0.56 -23.67
N SER A 467 11.81 0.73 -23.37
CA SER A 467 11.67 1.81 -24.35
C SER A 467 13.06 2.35 -24.68
N GLY A 468 13.41 2.41 -25.96
CA GLY A 468 14.72 2.81 -26.48
C GLY A 468 14.66 2.88 -28.00
N ASP A 469 15.70 2.42 -28.69
CA ASP A 469 15.70 2.32 -30.17
C ASP A 469 14.74 1.22 -30.68
N ASP A 470 14.59 0.15 -29.91
CA ASP A 470 13.64 -0.95 -30.15
C ASP A 470 12.67 -1.11 -28.97
N LYS A 471 11.42 -1.51 -29.26
CA LYS A 471 10.44 -1.86 -28.23
C LYS A 471 10.57 -3.34 -27.88
N LEU A 472 11.29 -3.64 -26.80
CA LEU A 472 11.39 -4.99 -26.26
C LEU A 472 10.35 -5.19 -25.15
N SER A 473 9.59 -6.27 -25.19
CA SER A 473 8.71 -6.67 -24.07
C SER A 473 8.91 -8.13 -23.75
N VAL A 474 9.19 -8.41 -22.48
CA VAL A 474 9.48 -9.76 -21.98
C VAL A 474 8.58 -10.05 -20.79
N LYS A 475 7.94 -11.21 -20.83
CA LYS A 475 7.24 -11.78 -19.69
C LYS A 475 8.24 -12.53 -18.82
N LEU A 476 8.39 -12.11 -17.59
CA LEU A 476 9.26 -12.69 -16.58
C LEU A 476 8.42 -13.46 -15.54
N PRO A 477 8.96 -14.55 -14.95
CA PRO A 477 8.42 -15.15 -13.73
C PRO A 477 8.36 -14.13 -12.58
N GLN A 478 7.80 -14.54 -11.44
CA GLN A 478 7.81 -13.67 -10.26
C GLN A 478 9.26 -13.35 -9.84
N LEU A 479 9.57 -12.06 -9.78
CA LEU A 479 10.89 -11.58 -9.34
C LEU A 479 10.97 -11.59 -7.81
N PRO A 480 12.11 -12.06 -7.24
CA PRO A 480 12.41 -11.83 -5.84
C PRO A 480 12.31 -10.35 -5.48
N GLU A 481 11.89 -10.08 -4.25
CA GLU A 481 11.91 -8.72 -3.74
C GLU A 481 13.36 -8.20 -3.67
N GLY A 482 13.59 -6.90 -3.90
CA GLY A 482 14.93 -6.30 -3.85
C GLY A 482 15.56 -6.05 -5.21
N LEU A 483 15.16 -6.81 -6.23
CA LEU A 483 15.80 -6.76 -7.54
C LEU A 483 15.21 -5.68 -8.45
N LEU A 484 16.07 -4.80 -8.95
CA LEU A 484 15.81 -3.76 -9.94
C LEU A 484 16.13 -4.30 -11.34
N PRO A 485 15.13 -4.54 -12.19
CA PRO A 485 15.36 -4.96 -13.57
C PRO A 485 15.78 -3.79 -14.44
N TRP A 486 16.78 -4.00 -15.29
CA TRP A 486 17.21 -3.05 -16.30
C TRP A 486 17.81 -3.75 -17.53
N TYR A 487 17.93 -3.02 -18.62
CA TYR A 487 18.46 -3.51 -19.89
C TYR A 487 19.71 -2.72 -20.28
N ASP A 488 20.80 -3.41 -20.58
CA ASP A 488 22.08 -2.80 -20.94
C ASP A 488 22.24 -2.53 -22.45
N GLY A 489 21.20 -2.83 -23.25
CA GLY A 489 21.25 -2.78 -24.71
C GLY A 489 21.50 -4.13 -25.38
N ARG A 490 21.83 -5.18 -24.61
CA ARG A 490 22.10 -6.54 -25.11
C ARG A 490 21.31 -7.60 -24.37
N THR A 491 21.29 -7.55 -23.04
CA THR A 491 20.70 -8.56 -22.16
C THR A 491 19.93 -7.94 -21.01
N GLY A 492 18.96 -8.68 -20.47
CA GLY A 492 18.25 -8.29 -19.26
C GLY A 492 19.10 -8.55 -18.02
N LEU A 493 19.26 -7.54 -17.18
CA LEU A 493 20.01 -7.59 -15.93
C LEU A 493 19.07 -7.34 -14.75
N LEU A 494 19.39 -7.94 -13.61
CA LEU A 494 18.77 -7.67 -12.32
C LEU A 494 19.84 -7.20 -11.35
N SER A 495 19.61 -6.06 -10.69
CA SER A 495 20.54 -5.54 -9.69
C SER A 495 19.89 -5.34 -8.34
N ARG A 496 20.64 -5.46 -7.26
CA ARG A 496 20.25 -4.97 -5.92
C ARG A 496 21.41 -4.22 -5.30
N VAL A 497 21.09 -3.40 -4.31
CA VAL A 497 22.07 -2.87 -3.37
C VAL A 497 21.98 -3.71 -2.10
N HIS A 498 23.08 -4.32 -1.70
CA HIS A 498 23.20 -5.12 -0.48
C HIS A 498 24.48 -4.69 0.24
N ASP A 499 24.37 -4.34 1.53
CA ASP A 499 25.47 -3.80 2.34
C ASP A 499 26.25 -2.66 1.67
N GLY A 500 25.51 -1.76 1.01
CA GLY A 500 26.10 -0.61 0.32
C GLY A 500 26.83 -0.95 -0.97
N VAL A 501 26.69 -2.16 -1.51
CA VAL A 501 27.37 -2.59 -2.75
C VAL A 501 26.36 -3.01 -3.81
N TRP A 502 26.61 -2.63 -5.06
CA TRP A 502 25.84 -3.10 -6.21
C TRP A 502 26.15 -4.56 -6.51
N GLN A 503 25.10 -5.38 -6.59
CA GLN A 503 25.17 -6.78 -6.99
C GLN A 503 24.28 -7.01 -8.19
N THR A 504 24.86 -7.46 -9.29
CA THR A 504 24.19 -7.54 -10.60
C THR A 504 24.28 -8.92 -11.22
N PHE A 505 23.14 -9.38 -11.70
CA PHE A 505 22.92 -10.73 -12.21
C PHE A 505 22.35 -10.67 -13.62
N GLN A 506 22.84 -11.55 -14.49
CA GLN A 506 22.30 -11.74 -15.82
C GLN A 506 21.09 -12.68 -15.79
N VAL A 507 20.05 -12.33 -16.56
CA VAL A 507 18.87 -13.19 -16.75
C VAL A 507 19.13 -14.18 -17.89
N GLU A 508 19.09 -15.48 -17.60
CA GLU A 508 19.28 -16.56 -18.59
C GLU A 508 17.96 -17.15 -19.09
N GLY A 509 16.88 -17.01 -18.31
CA GLY A 509 15.59 -17.62 -18.61
C GLY A 509 14.80 -17.94 -17.35
N GLN A 510 14.24 -19.14 -17.28
CA GLN A 510 13.46 -19.60 -16.12
C GLN A 510 13.81 -21.04 -15.76
N THR A 511 13.75 -21.33 -14.46
CA THR A 511 13.85 -22.68 -13.92
C THR A 511 12.63 -22.94 -13.05
N GLY A 512 11.77 -23.86 -13.50
CA GLY A 512 10.46 -24.09 -12.90
C GLY A 512 9.58 -22.83 -12.94
N GLN A 513 9.18 -22.34 -11.77
CA GLN A 513 8.39 -21.11 -11.59
C GLN A 513 9.26 -19.88 -11.22
N THR A 514 10.59 -20.02 -11.21
CA THR A 514 11.52 -18.97 -10.79
C THR A 514 12.39 -18.50 -11.95
N ILE A 515 12.88 -17.26 -11.87
CA ILE A 515 13.83 -16.74 -12.85
C ILE A 515 15.21 -17.37 -12.64
N ALA A 516 15.87 -17.73 -13.74
CA ALA A 516 17.21 -18.29 -13.75
C ALA A 516 18.24 -17.17 -13.90
N LEU A 517 19.21 -17.12 -12.98
CA LEU A 517 20.20 -16.06 -12.88
C LEU A 517 21.63 -16.60 -12.99
N THR A 518 22.52 -15.75 -13.49
CA THR A 518 23.98 -15.98 -13.51
C THR A 518 24.66 -14.76 -12.90
N LEU A 519 25.65 -14.98 -12.02
CA LEU A 519 26.56 -13.93 -11.59
C LEU A 519 27.84 -14.03 -12.43
N ASP A 520 27.97 -13.19 -13.45
CA ASP A 520 29.22 -13.03 -14.19
C ASP A 520 30.17 -12.13 -13.37
N PRO A 521 31.36 -12.63 -12.93
CA PRO A 521 32.33 -11.83 -12.21
C PRO A 521 32.74 -10.53 -12.93
N GLY A 522 32.68 -10.49 -14.26
CA GLY A 522 33.02 -9.29 -15.04
C GLY A 522 31.99 -8.18 -14.95
N THR A 523 30.72 -8.50 -14.63
CA THR A 523 29.62 -7.53 -14.52
C THR A 523 28.96 -7.54 -13.14
N ALA A 524 29.57 -8.21 -12.15
CA ALA A 524 29.00 -8.44 -10.82
C ALA A 524 28.63 -7.14 -10.08
N THR A 525 29.37 -6.05 -10.34
CA THR A 525 29.16 -4.71 -9.75
C THR A 525 28.64 -3.70 -10.77
N ALA A 526 28.23 -4.14 -11.97
CA ALA A 526 27.63 -3.25 -12.97
C ALA A 526 26.38 -2.58 -12.39
N ARG A 527 26.11 -1.34 -12.77
CA ARG A 527 24.94 -0.61 -12.29
C ARG A 527 24.25 0.15 -13.43
N PRO A 528 22.95 0.44 -13.30
CA PRO A 528 22.27 1.33 -14.24
C PRO A 528 22.99 2.69 -14.30
N GLN A 529 22.94 3.32 -15.47
CA GLN A 529 23.55 4.63 -15.69
C GLN A 529 22.45 5.59 -16.13
N ALA A 530 22.05 6.51 -15.26
CA ALA A 530 21.01 7.47 -15.55
C ALA A 530 21.46 8.87 -15.11
N PRO A 531 21.32 9.90 -15.96
CA PRO A 531 21.54 11.28 -15.54
C PRO A 531 20.56 11.68 -14.41
N GLY A 532 21.10 12.21 -13.31
CA GLY A 532 20.32 12.83 -12.22
C GLY A 532 19.75 14.20 -12.59
N ALA A 533 20.17 14.77 -13.72
CA ALA A 533 19.64 16.00 -14.29
C ALA A 533 19.49 15.90 -15.82
N ALA A 534 18.56 16.65 -16.38
CA ALA A 534 18.36 16.79 -17.82
C ALA A 534 17.67 18.11 -18.18
N GLU A 535 17.73 18.52 -19.44
CA GLU A 535 17.02 19.69 -19.96
C GLU A 535 15.83 19.27 -20.83
N VAL A 536 14.66 19.86 -20.63
CA VAL A 536 13.48 19.61 -21.45
C VAL A 536 12.88 20.92 -21.95
N THR A 537 12.57 21.00 -23.24
CA THR A 537 11.91 22.17 -23.82
C THR A 537 10.43 21.86 -24.04
N PHE A 538 9.56 22.55 -23.31
CA PHE A 538 8.13 22.46 -23.52
C PHE A 538 7.70 23.25 -24.77
N PRO A 539 6.63 22.84 -25.47
CA PRO A 539 6.17 23.55 -26.66
C PRO A 539 5.89 25.04 -26.38
N GLY A 540 6.46 25.92 -27.21
CA GLY A 540 6.32 27.37 -27.09
C GLY A 540 7.17 28.04 -26.00
N ALA A 541 7.97 27.29 -25.23
CA ALA A 541 8.87 27.87 -24.23
C ALA A 541 10.03 28.65 -24.88
N ALA A 542 10.51 29.70 -24.20
CA ALA A 542 11.62 30.53 -24.68
C ALA A 542 13.01 29.86 -24.54
N GLY A 543 13.10 28.77 -23.77
CA GLY A 543 14.32 28.01 -23.51
C GLY A 543 14.02 26.69 -22.79
N PRO A 544 15.06 25.89 -22.51
CA PRO A 544 14.92 24.62 -21.81
C PRO A 544 14.66 24.81 -20.31
N SER A 545 13.81 23.95 -19.74
CA SER A 545 13.64 23.79 -18.30
C SER A 545 14.62 22.74 -17.76
N ASP A 546 15.24 22.99 -16.61
CA ASP A 546 16.10 22.05 -15.87
C ASP A 546 15.21 21.05 -15.11
N VAL A 547 15.44 19.76 -15.31
CA VAL A 547 14.80 18.66 -14.60
C VAL A 547 15.86 18.00 -13.74
N ARG A 548 15.70 18.01 -12.42
CA ARG A 548 16.72 17.52 -11.49
C ARG A 548 16.13 16.66 -10.40
N LEU A 549 16.71 15.50 -10.17
CA LEU A 549 16.43 14.66 -9.02
C LEU A 549 17.29 15.14 -7.84
N SER A 550 16.63 15.47 -6.74
CA SER A 550 17.28 15.78 -5.47
C SER A 550 16.41 15.26 -4.33
N ARG A 551 17.01 14.57 -3.36
CA ARG A 551 16.33 14.06 -2.15
C ARG A 551 15.03 13.30 -2.44
N GLY A 552 15.05 12.41 -3.44
CA GLY A 552 13.89 11.59 -3.82
C GLY A 552 12.74 12.38 -4.46
N ALA A 553 12.97 13.60 -4.92
CA ALA A 553 12.00 14.39 -5.67
C ALA A 553 12.62 14.95 -6.96
N ILE A 554 11.92 14.79 -8.07
CA ILE A 554 12.23 15.46 -9.33
C ILE A 554 11.61 16.86 -9.29
N THR A 555 12.46 17.87 -9.43
CA THR A 555 12.06 19.27 -9.59
C THR A 555 12.22 19.68 -11.04
N VAL A 556 11.23 20.42 -11.57
CA VAL A 556 11.33 21.08 -12.87
C VAL A 556 11.45 22.58 -12.64
N THR A 557 12.48 23.19 -13.20
CA THR A 557 12.77 24.62 -13.10
C THR A 557 12.74 25.24 -14.49
N ALA A 558 11.84 26.18 -14.72
CA ALA A 558 11.71 26.91 -15.98
C ALA A 558 12.92 27.83 -16.24
N PRO A 559 13.11 28.29 -17.50
CA PRO A 559 14.23 29.19 -17.86
C PRO A 559 14.31 30.48 -17.05
N ASP A 560 13.18 30.95 -16.51
CA ASP A 560 13.10 32.15 -15.67
C ASP A 560 13.41 31.89 -14.19
N GLY A 561 13.74 30.65 -13.82
CA GLY A 561 14.02 30.21 -12.45
C GLY A 561 12.79 29.78 -11.65
N THR A 562 11.59 29.80 -12.25
CA THR A 562 10.35 29.33 -11.61
C THR A 562 10.39 27.81 -11.44
N ARG A 563 10.13 27.28 -10.24
CA ARG A 563 10.01 25.84 -10.01
C ARG A 563 8.58 25.37 -10.25
N THR A 564 8.35 24.71 -11.38
CA THR A 564 7.00 24.44 -11.92
C THR A 564 6.45 23.08 -11.54
N ALA A 565 7.31 22.14 -11.12
CA ALA A 565 6.89 20.82 -10.64
C ALA A 565 7.79 20.32 -9.49
N ARG A 566 7.20 19.56 -8.57
CA ARG A 566 7.88 18.78 -7.54
C ARG A 566 7.23 17.40 -7.47
N LEU A 567 7.92 16.37 -7.97
CA LEU A 567 7.38 15.02 -8.14
C LEU A 567 8.18 14.03 -7.29
N PRO A 568 7.56 13.35 -6.30
CA PRO A 568 8.22 12.26 -5.61
C PRO A 568 8.68 11.20 -6.61
N PHE A 569 9.94 10.78 -6.50
CA PHE A 569 10.55 9.80 -7.39
C PHE A 569 11.32 8.74 -6.60
N SER A 570 11.06 7.50 -6.95
CA SER A 570 11.83 6.34 -6.54
C SER A 570 11.85 5.37 -7.73
N PRO A 571 12.95 4.66 -7.98
CA PRO A 571 12.98 3.60 -8.99
C PRO A 571 11.99 2.48 -8.69
N VAL A 572 11.47 2.40 -7.45
CA VAL A 572 10.38 1.51 -7.03
C VAL A 572 9.15 2.36 -6.69
N MET A 573 8.13 2.30 -7.53
CA MET A 573 6.94 3.15 -7.44
C MET A 573 5.72 2.40 -6.90
N SER A 574 4.93 3.11 -6.09
CA SER A 574 3.61 2.63 -5.65
C SER A 574 2.59 2.67 -6.79
N THR A 575 1.51 1.90 -6.63
CA THR A 575 0.47 1.72 -7.66
C THR A 575 -0.52 2.88 -7.73
N LYS A 576 -0.53 3.75 -6.71
CA LYS A 576 -1.46 4.88 -6.58
C LYS A 576 -0.94 6.16 -7.24
N GLY A 577 0.36 6.26 -7.50
CA GLY A 577 0.98 7.41 -8.15
C GLY A 577 1.08 7.24 -9.67
N GLY A 578 1.04 8.36 -10.41
CA GLY A 578 1.38 8.37 -11.84
C GLY A 578 2.82 7.92 -12.06
N LEU A 579 3.11 7.33 -13.23
CA LEU A 579 4.47 6.92 -13.58
C LEU A 579 5.32 8.18 -13.83
N VAL A 580 6.39 8.36 -13.06
CA VAL A 580 7.33 9.48 -13.20
C VAL A 580 8.67 8.89 -13.65
N PRO A 581 9.16 9.23 -14.85
CA PRO A 581 10.43 8.72 -15.31
C PRO A 581 11.62 9.48 -14.71
N PRO A 582 12.81 8.84 -14.66
CA PRO A 582 14.04 9.48 -14.20
C PRO A 582 14.38 10.72 -15.05
N PRO A 583 15.12 11.71 -14.51
CA PRO A 583 15.42 12.97 -15.19
C PRO A 583 15.96 12.81 -16.61
N GLY A 584 16.92 11.91 -16.80
CA GLY A 584 17.52 11.61 -18.11
C GLY A 584 16.55 11.15 -19.21
N TRP A 585 15.31 10.79 -18.87
CA TRP A 585 14.28 10.40 -19.84
C TRP A 585 13.33 11.52 -20.24
N TRP A 586 13.29 12.65 -19.51
CA TRP A 586 12.41 13.77 -19.81
C TRP A 586 12.56 14.36 -21.22
N PRO A 587 13.78 14.51 -21.78
CA PRO A 587 13.96 15.04 -23.14
C PRO A 587 13.37 14.13 -24.22
N ARG A 588 13.11 12.85 -23.90
CA ARG A 588 12.60 11.83 -24.83
C ARG A 588 11.07 11.71 -24.81
N ARG A 589 10.39 12.51 -23.98
CA ARG A 589 8.92 12.47 -23.87
C ARG A 589 8.31 13.32 -24.98
N HIS A 590 7.32 12.76 -25.67
CA HIS A 590 6.60 13.50 -26.70
C HIS A 590 5.58 14.47 -26.08
N PRO A 591 5.40 15.68 -26.62
CA PRO A 591 4.32 16.55 -26.18
C PRO A 591 2.94 15.92 -26.43
N VAL A 592 2.03 16.03 -25.47
CA VAL A 592 0.67 15.47 -25.57
C VAL A 592 -0.23 16.36 -26.43
N ASP A 593 -0.09 17.68 -26.28
CA ASP A 593 -0.87 18.70 -26.97
C ASP A 593 0.01 19.92 -27.25
N PRO A 594 0.77 19.92 -28.36
CA PRO A 594 1.72 20.99 -28.67
C PRO A 594 1.08 22.39 -28.72
N ASP A 595 -0.13 22.50 -29.29
CA ASP A 595 -0.85 23.76 -29.44
C ASP A 595 -1.39 24.25 -28.09
N GLY A 596 -1.98 23.34 -27.30
CA GLY A 596 -2.41 23.61 -25.93
C GLY A 596 -1.24 24.07 -25.05
N SER A 597 -0.11 23.36 -25.08
CA SER A 597 1.13 23.74 -24.39
C SER A 597 1.62 25.13 -24.78
N ALA A 598 1.63 25.45 -26.07
CA ALA A 598 2.04 26.77 -26.55
C ALA A 598 1.06 27.88 -26.12
N ALA A 599 -0.23 27.57 -25.98
CA ALA A 599 -1.24 28.50 -25.48
C ALA A 599 -1.02 28.84 -24.00
N LEU A 600 -0.59 27.88 -23.16
CA LEU A 600 -0.24 28.14 -21.75
C LEU A 600 0.82 29.24 -21.59
N ARG A 601 1.80 29.30 -22.50
CA ARG A 601 2.86 30.33 -22.50
C ARG A 601 2.33 31.74 -22.73
N ARG A 602 1.18 31.88 -23.39
CA ARG A 602 0.53 33.15 -23.70
C ARG A 602 -0.56 33.54 -22.68
N LEU A 603 -0.88 32.68 -21.72
CA LEU A 603 -1.88 32.95 -20.67
C LEU A 603 -1.54 34.24 -19.93
N ASP A 604 -2.51 35.06 -19.58
CA ASP A 604 -2.31 36.28 -18.78
C ASP A 604 -2.85 36.12 -17.34
N ARG A 605 -2.55 37.09 -16.47
CA ARG A 605 -2.97 37.05 -15.06
C ARG A 605 -4.49 37.07 -14.90
N GLU A 606 -5.20 37.81 -15.75
CA GLU A 606 -6.67 37.93 -15.67
C GLU A 606 -7.35 36.59 -15.97
N ARG A 607 -6.87 35.90 -16.99
CA ARG A 607 -7.28 34.54 -17.36
C ARG A 607 -6.95 33.52 -16.28
N ALA A 608 -5.76 33.59 -15.69
CA ALA A 608 -5.38 32.74 -14.56
C ALA A 608 -6.26 32.98 -13.33
N ALA A 609 -6.58 34.24 -13.02
CA ALA A 609 -7.49 34.60 -11.94
C ALA A 609 -8.90 34.03 -12.17
N ARG A 610 -9.44 34.18 -13.38
CA ARG A 610 -10.74 33.57 -13.74
C ARG A 610 -10.75 32.05 -13.56
N LEU A 611 -9.68 31.37 -13.98
CA LEU A 611 -9.56 29.91 -13.81
C LEU A 611 -9.51 29.51 -12.33
N LEU A 612 -8.76 30.25 -11.50
CA LEU A 612 -8.70 30.03 -10.06
C LEU A 612 -10.06 30.26 -9.39
N GLU A 613 -10.75 31.37 -9.70
CA GLU A 613 -12.07 31.68 -9.16
C GLU A 613 -13.13 30.65 -9.56
N ALA A 614 -13.10 30.19 -10.82
CA ALA A 614 -13.98 29.13 -11.28
C ALA A 614 -13.69 27.79 -10.59
N THR A 615 -12.40 27.50 -10.32
CA THR A 615 -12.00 26.30 -9.59
C THR A 615 -12.47 26.32 -8.14
N LEU A 616 -12.45 27.50 -7.49
CA LEU A 616 -13.03 27.70 -6.17
C LEU A 616 -14.54 27.41 -6.14
N ALA A 617 -15.25 27.65 -7.25
CA ALA A 617 -16.67 27.36 -7.40
C ALA A 617 -17.00 25.87 -7.61
N GLY A 618 -16.02 25.05 -8.02
CA GLY A 618 -16.16 23.60 -8.16
C GLY A 618 -15.68 23.05 -9.51
N PRO A 619 -15.60 21.71 -9.66
CA PRO A 619 -14.95 21.07 -10.82
C PRO A 619 -15.67 21.34 -12.16
N GLY A 620 -17.01 21.43 -12.16
CA GLY A 620 -17.76 21.79 -13.38
C GLY A 620 -17.42 23.20 -13.87
N ALA A 621 -17.50 24.19 -12.97
CA ALA A 621 -17.15 25.57 -13.29
C ALA A 621 -15.68 25.72 -13.74
N ALA A 622 -14.76 24.98 -13.13
CA ALA A 622 -13.35 24.93 -13.53
C ALA A 622 -13.18 24.44 -14.98
N ALA A 623 -13.88 23.36 -15.35
CA ALA A 623 -13.82 22.79 -16.70
C ALA A 623 -14.41 23.73 -17.76
N ASP A 624 -15.52 24.40 -17.45
CA ASP A 624 -16.14 25.40 -18.32
C ASP A 624 -15.23 26.62 -18.51
N ALA A 625 -14.64 27.12 -17.42
CA ALA A 625 -13.69 28.23 -17.47
C ALA A 625 -12.42 27.87 -18.25
N LEU A 626 -11.88 26.65 -18.09
CA LEU A 626 -10.75 26.18 -18.88
C LEU A 626 -11.08 26.19 -20.38
N ALA A 627 -12.25 25.65 -20.77
CA ALA A 627 -12.68 25.62 -22.16
C ALA A 627 -12.86 27.03 -22.75
N ALA A 628 -13.28 28.01 -21.94
CA ALA A 628 -13.42 29.39 -22.37
C ALA A 628 -12.09 30.16 -22.45
N VAL A 629 -11.16 29.90 -21.51
CA VAL A 629 -9.92 30.66 -21.34
C VAL A 629 -8.77 30.11 -22.21
N LEU A 630 -8.74 28.79 -22.42
CA LEU A 630 -7.73 28.06 -23.18
C LEU A 630 -8.41 27.01 -24.09
N PRO A 631 -9.19 27.43 -25.11
CA PRO A 631 -9.85 26.52 -26.03
C PRO A 631 -8.87 25.61 -26.81
N GLU A 632 -7.61 26.00 -26.93
CA GLU A 632 -6.54 25.22 -27.57
C GLU A 632 -6.10 24.01 -26.76
N VAL A 633 -6.43 23.95 -25.46
CA VAL A 633 -6.10 22.80 -24.59
C VAL A 633 -7.17 21.71 -24.77
N THR A 634 -6.86 20.78 -25.68
CA THR A 634 -7.79 19.76 -26.18
C THR A 634 -7.53 18.37 -25.59
N ALA A 635 -6.25 18.02 -25.33
CA ALA A 635 -5.92 16.68 -24.86
C ALA A 635 -6.36 16.46 -23.40
N PRO A 636 -7.04 15.34 -23.07
CA PRO A 636 -7.54 15.08 -21.71
C PRO A 636 -6.46 15.15 -20.62
N ALA A 637 -5.27 14.58 -20.86
CA ALA A 637 -4.20 14.58 -19.87
C ALA A 637 -3.70 16.00 -19.56
N LEU A 638 -3.60 16.87 -20.57
CA LEU A 638 -3.21 18.27 -20.35
C LEU A 638 -4.32 19.05 -19.63
N ARG A 639 -5.59 18.85 -20.02
CA ARG A 639 -6.75 19.46 -19.34
C ARG A 639 -6.76 19.12 -17.85
N ASP A 640 -6.60 17.84 -17.51
CA ASP A 640 -6.55 17.37 -16.13
C ASP A 640 -5.37 17.99 -15.37
N GLY A 641 -4.20 18.11 -16.01
CA GLY A 641 -3.03 18.77 -15.42
C GLY A 641 -3.22 20.26 -15.13
N VAL A 642 -3.89 20.99 -16.03
CA VAL A 642 -4.20 22.41 -15.83
C VAL A 642 -5.22 22.60 -14.71
N LEU A 643 -6.27 21.77 -14.67
CA LEU A 643 -7.27 21.78 -13.59
C LEU A 643 -6.65 21.39 -12.24
N GLU A 644 -5.70 20.46 -12.22
CA GLU A 644 -4.95 20.11 -11.02
C GLU A 644 -4.11 21.28 -10.51
N ALA A 645 -3.38 21.97 -11.38
CA ALA A 645 -2.64 23.17 -11.02
C ALA A 645 -3.56 24.26 -10.47
N ALA A 646 -4.72 24.49 -11.10
CA ALA A 646 -5.72 25.44 -10.61
C ALA A 646 -6.26 25.05 -9.23
N ARG A 647 -6.49 23.75 -8.99
CA ARG A 647 -6.90 23.22 -7.68
C ARG A 647 -5.81 23.45 -6.62
N THR A 648 -4.55 23.15 -6.95
CA THR A 648 -3.42 23.44 -6.06
C THR A 648 -3.34 24.93 -5.73
N ALA A 649 -3.59 25.82 -6.70
CA ALA A 649 -3.61 27.26 -6.46
C ALA A 649 -4.77 27.70 -5.55
N VAL A 650 -5.96 27.09 -5.68
CA VAL A 650 -7.06 27.29 -4.72
C VAL A 650 -6.66 26.84 -3.32
N GLU A 651 -5.99 25.70 -3.16
CA GLU A 651 -5.48 25.28 -1.86
C GLU A 651 -4.46 26.27 -1.28
N CYS A 652 -3.53 26.77 -2.10
CA CYS A 652 -2.61 27.83 -1.69
C CYS A 652 -3.34 29.09 -1.25
N LEU A 653 -4.42 29.50 -1.95
CA LEU A 653 -5.24 30.65 -1.55
C LEU A 653 -5.85 30.44 -0.16
N LEU A 654 -6.46 29.29 0.08
CA LEU A 654 -7.10 28.99 1.36
C LEU A 654 -6.06 28.94 2.49
N LEU A 655 -4.92 28.28 2.26
CA LEU A 655 -3.84 28.19 3.23
C LEU A 655 -3.19 29.56 3.48
N ALA A 656 -2.99 30.38 2.46
CA ALA A 656 -2.42 31.73 2.61
C ALA A 656 -3.34 32.63 3.46
N ILE A 657 -4.66 32.55 3.28
CA ILE A 657 -5.64 33.25 4.12
C ILE A 657 -5.49 32.80 5.58
N GLU A 658 -5.48 31.49 5.83
CA GLU A 658 -5.32 30.94 7.19
C GLU A 658 -3.97 31.33 7.82
N THR A 659 -2.85 31.18 7.10
CA THR A 659 -1.52 31.58 7.56
C THR A 659 -1.50 33.05 7.96
N ARG A 660 -1.96 33.95 7.08
CA ARG A 660 -1.95 35.40 7.31
C ARG A 660 -2.84 35.77 8.51
N ALA A 661 -4.00 35.12 8.65
CA ALA A 661 -4.85 35.30 9.82
C ALA A 661 -4.18 34.86 11.14
N ARG A 662 -3.49 33.71 11.14
CA ARG A 662 -2.81 33.17 12.33
C ARG A 662 -1.61 33.99 12.78
N ILE A 663 -0.86 34.56 11.84
CA ILE A 663 0.28 35.43 12.15
C ILE A 663 -0.13 36.90 12.34
N GLY A 664 -1.43 37.22 12.35
CA GLY A 664 -1.95 38.58 12.59
C GLY A 664 -1.69 39.57 11.44
N ARG A 665 -1.50 39.10 10.21
CA ARG A 665 -1.20 39.92 9.04
C ARG A 665 -2.48 40.25 8.23
N PRO A 666 -2.68 41.51 7.78
CA PRO A 666 -3.91 41.92 7.09
C PRO A 666 -4.02 41.32 5.69
N GLN A 667 -5.19 40.82 5.32
CA GLN A 667 -5.50 40.21 4.02
C GLN A 667 -5.25 41.14 2.82
N PRO A 668 -4.83 40.63 1.64
CA PRO A 668 -4.65 41.48 0.47
C PRO A 668 -6.02 42.02 0.01
N PRO A 669 -6.08 43.22 -0.59
CA PRO A 669 -7.34 43.87 -0.95
C PRO A 669 -8.10 43.18 -2.09
N ALA A 670 -7.42 42.43 -2.95
CA ALA A 670 -7.96 41.81 -4.16
C ALA A 670 -8.24 40.31 -4.00
N LEU A 671 -8.99 39.93 -2.96
CA LEU A 671 -9.43 38.53 -2.78
C LEU A 671 -10.73 38.22 -3.54
N PRO A 672 -10.91 36.99 -4.04
CA PRO A 672 -12.17 36.57 -4.65
C PRO A 672 -13.35 36.76 -3.70
N ALA A 673 -14.47 37.28 -4.23
CA ALA A 673 -15.66 37.57 -3.44
C ALA A 673 -16.20 36.35 -2.66
N LEU A 674 -15.93 35.13 -3.13
CA LEU A 674 -16.33 33.88 -2.46
C LEU A 674 -15.60 33.65 -1.13
N VAL A 675 -14.39 34.16 -0.94
CA VAL A 675 -13.60 34.01 0.31
C VAL A 675 -13.55 35.27 1.16
N SER A 676 -13.85 36.44 0.60
CA SER A 676 -13.84 37.72 1.31
C SER A 676 -14.98 37.81 2.33
N PRO A 677 -14.75 38.20 3.60
CA PRO A 677 -15.81 38.37 4.57
C PRO A 677 -16.66 39.60 4.26
N ALA A 678 -17.80 39.74 4.95
CA ALA A 678 -18.53 41.01 4.98
C ALA A 678 -17.69 42.11 5.69
N SER A 679 -17.99 43.39 5.44
CA SER A 679 -17.19 44.55 5.87
C SER A 679 -16.82 44.60 7.35
N ASP A 680 -17.68 44.03 8.22
CA ASP A 680 -17.55 44.11 9.68
C ASP A 680 -17.32 42.74 10.34
N LEU A 681 -16.99 41.72 9.55
CA LEU A 681 -16.78 40.37 10.05
C LEU A 681 -15.35 39.87 9.79
N PRO A 682 -14.79 39.06 10.70
CA PRO A 682 -13.45 38.51 10.50
C PRO A 682 -13.46 37.42 9.42
N PHE A 683 -12.28 37.17 8.86
CA PHE A 683 -12.04 36.01 8.02
C PHE A 683 -12.23 34.71 8.81
N ALA A 684 -12.62 33.65 8.09
CA ALA A 684 -12.60 32.30 8.62
C ALA A 684 -11.18 31.92 9.10
N ARG A 685 -11.08 31.23 10.24
CA ARG A 685 -9.79 30.90 10.86
C ARG A 685 -9.10 29.69 10.24
N THR A 686 -9.86 28.81 9.61
CA THR A 686 -9.32 27.58 9.02
C THR A 686 -9.75 27.39 7.57
N THR A 687 -8.93 26.72 6.78
CA THR A 687 -9.25 26.30 5.41
C THR A 687 -10.59 25.55 5.33
N ALA A 688 -10.90 24.69 6.30
CA ALA A 688 -12.18 23.99 6.37
C ALA A 688 -13.37 24.94 6.56
N GLN A 689 -13.23 25.96 7.42
CA GLN A 689 -14.26 26.99 7.60
C GLN A 689 -14.43 27.84 6.34
N THR A 690 -13.33 28.23 5.67
CA THR A 690 -13.39 28.97 4.40
C THR A 690 -14.08 28.16 3.31
N ARG A 691 -13.77 26.86 3.16
CA ARG A 691 -14.47 25.97 2.22
C ARG A 691 -15.97 25.87 2.51
N TRP A 692 -16.34 25.78 3.79
CA TRP A 692 -17.73 25.78 4.19
C TRP A 692 -18.43 27.09 3.75
N LEU A 693 -17.82 28.25 4.02
CA LEU A 693 -18.34 29.56 3.64
C LEU A 693 -18.53 29.70 2.12
N VAL A 694 -17.51 29.31 1.35
CA VAL A 694 -17.56 29.29 -0.13
C VAL A 694 -18.74 28.45 -0.60
N ARG A 695 -18.90 27.24 -0.05
CA ARG A 695 -20.02 26.36 -0.39
C ARG A 695 -21.37 27.00 -0.06
N GLN A 696 -21.53 27.64 1.11
CA GLN A 696 -22.79 28.33 1.45
C GLN A 696 -23.12 29.45 0.46
N ARG A 697 -22.13 30.24 0.07
CA ARG A 697 -22.34 31.32 -0.92
C ARG A 697 -22.74 30.80 -2.29
N LEU A 698 -22.17 29.68 -2.72
CA LEU A 698 -22.55 29.03 -3.98
C LEU A 698 -23.95 28.44 -3.93
N VAL A 699 -24.35 27.86 -2.79
CA VAL A 699 -25.73 27.39 -2.58
C VAL A 699 -26.71 28.56 -2.70
N ALA A 700 -26.45 29.69 -2.04
CA ALA A 700 -27.32 30.87 -2.14
C ALA A 700 -27.41 31.39 -3.57
N ARG A 701 -26.28 31.57 -4.26
CA ARG A 701 -26.26 32.01 -5.67
C ARG A 701 -27.03 31.06 -6.59
N ALA A 702 -26.92 29.75 -6.38
CA ALA A 702 -27.65 28.77 -7.19
C ALA A 702 -29.16 28.86 -6.95
N LEU A 703 -29.59 29.01 -5.69
CA LEU A 703 -30.99 29.16 -5.31
C LEU A 703 -31.58 30.48 -5.84
N GLU A 704 -30.87 31.59 -5.70
CA GLU A 704 -31.27 32.93 -6.18
C GLU A 704 -31.41 32.98 -7.70
N SER A 705 -30.45 32.39 -8.43
CA SER A 705 -30.53 32.27 -9.90
C SER A 705 -31.78 31.47 -10.32
N ALA A 706 -31.98 30.28 -9.76
CA ALA A 706 -33.14 29.46 -10.13
C ALA A 706 -34.48 30.10 -9.76
N ALA A 707 -34.54 30.89 -8.68
CA ALA A 707 -35.76 31.62 -8.31
C ALA A 707 -36.09 32.77 -9.28
N SER A 708 -35.09 33.31 -10.00
CA SER A 708 -35.22 34.50 -10.86
C SER A 708 -35.44 34.18 -12.34
N ASP A 709 -35.03 33.00 -12.81
CA ASP A 709 -34.89 32.70 -14.25
C ASP A 709 -36.21 32.33 -14.98
N GLU A 710 -37.31 31.95 -14.29
CA GLU A 710 -38.58 31.51 -14.94
C GLU A 710 -39.87 31.81 -14.14
N ALA A 711 -41.00 31.95 -14.87
CA ALA A 711 -42.34 32.14 -14.30
C ALA A 711 -42.81 30.88 -13.53
N ALA A 712 -43.38 31.09 -12.34
CA ALA A 712 -43.80 30.04 -11.43
C ALA A 712 -44.79 29.06 -12.08
N ALA A 713 -44.36 27.80 -12.28
CA ALA A 713 -45.27 26.68 -12.49
C ALA A 713 -45.92 26.30 -11.15
N GLY A 714 -47.17 25.82 -11.18
CA GLY A 714 -47.86 25.38 -9.97
C GLY A 714 -47.27 24.13 -9.31
N GLU A 715 -46.40 23.38 -10.01
CA GLU A 715 -45.75 22.15 -9.52
C GLU A 715 -44.22 22.26 -9.56
N PRO A 716 -43.48 21.68 -8.59
CA PRO A 716 -42.02 21.68 -8.59
C PRO A 716 -41.40 20.87 -9.74
N PHE A 717 -40.39 21.42 -10.42
CA PHE A 717 -39.64 20.73 -11.48
C PHE A 717 -38.13 20.92 -11.35
N LEU A 718 -37.36 19.94 -11.86
CA LEU A 718 -35.89 19.96 -11.82
C LEU A 718 -35.35 20.92 -12.88
N VAL A 719 -34.63 21.96 -12.46
CA VAL A 719 -34.01 22.95 -13.36
C VAL A 719 -32.72 22.39 -13.95
N ARG A 720 -31.80 21.97 -13.08
CA ARG A 720 -30.48 21.42 -13.44
C ARG A 720 -29.83 20.74 -12.23
N THR A 721 -28.72 20.04 -12.47
CA THR A 721 -27.84 19.56 -11.39
C THR A 721 -26.63 20.47 -11.30
N VAL A 722 -26.41 21.10 -10.15
CA VAL A 722 -25.24 21.95 -9.90
C VAL A 722 -24.11 21.16 -9.25
N SER A 723 -22.89 21.37 -9.74
CA SER A 723 -21.69 20.81 -9.12
C SER A 723 -21.17 21.77 -8.05
N LEU A 724 -21.29 21.39 -6.77
CA LEU A 724 -20.76 22.15 -5.64
C LEU A 724 -19.39 21.61 -5.21
N PRO A 725 -18.50 22.45 -4.66
CA PRO A 725 -17.26 21.97 -4.07
C PRO A 725 -17.56 21.12 -2.83
N LEU A 726 -16.63 20.24 -2.48
CA LEU A 726 -16.70 19.48 -1.24
C LEU A 726 -16.79 20.44 -0.04
N GLY A 727 -17.77 20.22 0.84
CA GLY A 727 -18.02 21.08 1.99
C GLY A 727 -17.04 20.84 3.12
N GLY A 728 -16.58 21.91 3.77
CA GLY A 728 -15.95 21.80 5.09
C GLY A 728 -16.96 21.47 6.19
N ASN A 729 -16.54 20.76 7.23
CA ASN A 729 -17.39 20.47 8.39
C ASN A 729 -17.13 21.51 9.49
N VAL A 730 -18.19 22.21 9.93
CA VAL A 730 -18.13 23.22 11.00
C VAL A 730 -18.90 22.79 12.26
N GLY A 731 -19.39 21.55 12.31
CA GLY A 731 -20.05 20.98 13.50
C GLY A 731 -21.42 21.59 13.83
N VAL A 732 -21.98 22.44 12.95
CA VAL A 732 -23.32 23.03 13.06
C VAL A 732 -24.08 22.87 11.74
N ALA A 733 -25.36 22.49 11.84
CA ALA A 733 -26.25 22.41 10.70
C ALA A 733 -27.07 23.71 10.57
N MET A 734 -27.68 23.94 9.41
CA MET A 734 -28.46 25.16 9.16
C MET A 734 -29.72 25.28 10.01
N ASP A 735 -30.21 24.18 10.58
CA ASP A 735 -31.42 24.08 11.40
C ASP A 735 -31.14 24.03 12.92
N THR A 736 -29.88 24.23 13.35
CA THR A 736 -29.46 24.05 14.76
C THR A 736 -28.58 25.19 15.28
N LEU A 737 -28.69 26.38 14.71
CA LEU A 737 -27.76 27.47 14.99
C LEU A 737 -27.96 28.07 16.38
N ALA A 738 -29.19 28.30 16.83
CA ALA A 738 -29.45 28.76 18.20
C ALA A 738 -29.00 27.72 19.22
N GLY A 739 -29.28 26.43 18.96
CA GLY A 739 -28.80 25.35 19.82
C GLY A 739 -27.28 25.29 19.94
N TYR A 740 -26.56 25.66 18.88
CA TYR A 740 -25.10 25.79 18.87
C TYR A 740 -24.62 27.07 19.57
N ALA A 741 -25.35 28.18 19.46
CA ALA A 741 -25.05 29.46 20.09
C ALA A 741 -25.28 29.45 21.62
N LEU A 742 -26.18 28.59 22.13
CA LEU A 742 -26.54 28.54 23.55
C LEU A 742 -25.33 28.55 24.50
N PRO A 743 -24.29 27.70 24.36
CA PRO A 743 -23.15 27.75 25.27
C PRO A 743 -22.45 29.11 25.31
N ALA A 744 -22.45 29.91 24.22
CA ALA A 744 -21.79 31.22 24.25
C ALA A 744 -22.48 32.21 25.22
N VAL A 745 -23.79 32.08 25.42
CA VAL A 745 -24.57 32.99 26.28
C VAL A 745 -24.62 32.55 27.74
N LEU A 746 -24.24 31.31 28.06
CA LEU A 746 -24.33 30.77 29.43
C LEU A 746 -23.17 31.25 30.33
N PRO A 747 -23.43 31.62 31.60
CA PRO A 747 -22.40 32.08 32.55
C PRO A 747 -21.27 31.08 32.82
N TRP A 748 -21.58 29.79 32.88
CA TRP A 748 -20.65 28.73 33.28
C TRP A 748 -19.84 28.12 32.14
N THR A 749 -19.97 28.64 30.91
CA THR A 749 -19.14 28.24 29.78
C THR A 749 -17.73 28.82 29.95
N SER A 750 -16.70 28.00 29.76
CA SER A 750 -15.30 28.46 29.84
C SER A 750 -15.00 29.48 28.74
N GLY A 751 -14.03 30.38 28.96
CA GLY A 751 -13.64 31.38 27.96
C GLY A 751 -13.25 30.75 26.62
N SER A 752 -12.46 29.67 26.65
CA SER A 752 -12.02 28.94 25.46
C SER A 752 -13.20 28.30 24.69
N GLN A 753 -14.12 27.64 25.40
CA GLN A 753 -15.30 27.06 24.75
C GLN A 753 -16.19 28.14 24.15
N ARG A 754 -16.36 29.28 24.83
CA ARG A 754 -17.13 30.43 24.35
C ARG A 754 -16.54 31.00 23.07
N GLU A 755 -15.24 31.28 23.02
CA GLU A 755 -14.60 31.78 21.80
C GLU A 755 -14.74 30.83 20.62
N GLY A 756 -14.61 29.51 20.84
CA GLY A 756 -14.84 28.52 19.80
C GLY A 756 -16.25 28.57 19.21
N VAL A 757 -17.26 28.79 20.06
CA VAL A 757 -18.65 29.00 19.61
C VAL A 757 -18.79 30.33 18.85
N LEU A 758 -18.24 31.42 19.37
CA LEU A 758 -18.30 32.74 18.74
C LEU A 758 -17.64 32.75 17.35
N ASP A 759 -16.54 32.01 17.15
CA ASP A 759 -15.89 31.87 15.85
C ASP A 759 -16.81 31.23 14.80
N VAL A 760 -17.54 30.19 15.18
CA VAL A 760 -18.52 29.56 14.26
C VAL A 760 -19.70 30.50 13.99
N LEU A 761 -20.14 31.28 14.97
CA LEU A 761 -21.19 32.29 14.77
C LEU A 761 -20.74 33.42 13.82
N ARG A 762 -19.51 33.93 13.98
CA ARG A 762 -18.90 34.91 13.06
C ARG A 762 -18.82 34.36 11.63
N LEU A 763 -18.45 33.08 11.49
CA LEU A 763 -18.44 32.39 10.20
C LEU A 763 -19.85 32.28 9.60
N TRP A 764 -20.84 31.97 10.42
CA TRP A 764 -22.23 31.87 10.01
C TRP A 764 -22.80 33.21 9.54
N ALA A 765 -22.49 34.31 10.24
CA ALA A 765 -22.87 35.65 9.83
C ALA A 765 -22.27 36.09 8.49
N ASN A 766 -21.15 35.46 8.07
CA ASN A 766 -20.56 35.69 6.75
C ASN A 766 -21.26 34.93 5.61
N ALA A 767 -22.10 33.95 5.94
CA ALA A 767 -22.82 33.13 4.97
C ALA A 767 -24.21 33.75 4.66
N PRO A 768 -24.62 33.79 3.39
CA PRO A 768 -25.90 34.37 2.98
C PRO A 768 -27.12 33.48 3.30
N ILE A 769 -26.90 32.25 3.79
CA ILE A 769 -27.98 31.30 4.10
C ILE A 769 -28.23 31.35 5.59
N GLY A 770 -29.29 32.05 5.99
CA GLY A 770 -29.78 32.17 7.36
C GLY A 770 -31.16 32.82 7.34
N ASP A 771 -32.14 32.19 7.98
CA ASP A 771 -33.56 32.47 7.78
C ASP A 771 -34.15 33.49 8.76
N GLY A 772 -33.34 34.27 9.47
CA GLY A 772 -33.87 35.41 10.22
C GLY A 772 -34.55 36.49 9.32
N THR A 773 -34.59 36.31 7.99
CA THR A 773 -35.41 37.07 7.03
C THR A 773 -36.69 36.32 6.58
N ALA A 774 -36.93 35.11 7.09
CA ALA A 774 -37.97 34.16 6.69
C ALA A 774 -37.91 33.67 5.22
N THR A 775 -36.78 33.86 4.52
CA THR A 775 -36.66 33.53 3.09
C THR A 775 -36.03 32.17 2.79
N CYS A 776 -35.43 31.50 3.79
CA CYS A 776 -34.85 30.15 3.64
C CYS A 776 -35.47 29.17 4.65
N ARG A 777 -35.56 27.88 4.31
CA ARG A 777 -35.83 26.81 5.30
C ARG A 777 -35.16 25.50 4.92
N VAL A 778 -34.84 24.67 5.92
CA VAL A 778 -34.20 23.36 5.74
C VAL A 778 -35.26 22.26 5.65
N TRP A 779 -35.12 21.41 4.63
CA TRP A 779 -35.97 20.26 4.38
C TRP A 779 -35.23 18.95 4.63
N ARG A 780 -35.92 18.01 5.28
CA ARG A 780 -35.51 16.61 5.39
C ARG A 780 -36.43 15.77 4.53
N LEU A 781 -35.93 15.29 3.40
CA LEU A 781 -36.68 14.52 2.42
C LEU A 781 -36.32 13.04 2.53
N THR A 782 -37.28 12.15 2.37
CA THR A 782 -37.03 10.72 2.17
C THR A 782 -37.55 10.30 0.80
N PRO A 783 -36.99 9.27 0.15
CA PRO A 783 -37.52 8.79 -1.12
C PRO A 783 -39.00 8.40 -0.97
N ALA A 784 -39.84 8.87 -1.89
CA ALA A 784 -41.20 8.38 -2.03
C ALA A 784 -41.13 7.00 -2.71
N ASP A 785 -40.98 5.94 -1.92
CA ASP A 785 -40.98 4.57 -2.45
C ASP A 785 -42.41 4.12 -2.79
N GLY A 786 -42.62 3.57 -3.99
CA GLY A 786 -43.79 2.72 -4.27
C GLY A 786 -43.64 1.35 -3.58
N GLU A 787 -44.75 0.68 -3.27
CA GLU A 787 -44.74 -0.58 -2.52
C GLU A 787 -43.85 -1.70 -3.13
N ALA A 788 -43.29 -2.53 -2.22
CA ALA A 788 -42.64 -3.83 -2.43
C ALA A 788 -41.32 -3.90 -3.23
N ARG A 789 -40.21 -3.37 -2.66
CA ARG A 789 -38.82 -3.69 -3.09
C ARG A 789 -38.09 -4.59 -2.09
N SER A 790 -37.28 -5.52 -2.58
CA SER A 790 -36.38 -6.30 -1.71
C SER A 790 -35.34 -5.38 -1.04
N ASN A 791 -34.72 -5.84 0.06
CA ASN A 791 -33.68 -5.06 0.75
C ASN A 791 -32.45 -4.78 -0.14
N ALA A 792 -32.08 -5.74 -1.01
CA ALA A 792 -30.96 -5.60 -1.94
C ALA A 792 -31.22 -4.52 -3.00
N GLU A 793 -32.41 -4.51 -3.60
CA GLU A 793 -32.81 -3.48 -4.58
C GLU A 793 -32.87 -2.09 -3.94
N ARG A 794 -33.43 -1.99 -2.72
CA ARG A 794 -33.43 -0.73 -1.95
C ARG A 794 -32.02 -0.21 -1.72
N GLN A 795 -31.09 -1.07 -1.32
CA GLN A 795 -29.69 -0.69 -1.12
C GLN A 795 -28.99 -0.23 -2.40
N MET A 796 -29.32 -0.83 -3.55
CA MET A 796 -28.77 -0.44 -4.85
C MET A 796 -29.28 0.95 -5.26
N VAL A 797 -30.59 1.19 -5.14
CA VAL A 797 -31.21 2.50 -5.42
C VAL A 797 -30.66 3.58 -4.50
N ASP A 798 -30.48 3.29 -3.21
CA ASP A 798 -29.90 4.26 -2.27
C ASP A 798 -28.45 4.60 -2.62
N ARG A 799 -27.67 3.62 -3.08
CA ARG A 799 -26.28 3.83 -3.52
C ARG A 799 -26.23 4.69 -4.79
N GLU A 800 -27.20 4.55 -5.68
CA GLU A 800 -27.31 5.40 -6.87
C GLU A 800 -27.73 6.82 -6.49
N ARG A 801 -28.74 6.98 -5.64
CA ARG A 801 -29.22 8.28 -5.13
C ARG A 801 -28.16 9.05 -4.36
N GLU A 802 -27.31 8.37 -3.61
CA GLU A 802 -26.15 8.98 -2.92
C GLU A 802 -25.24 9.74 -3.90
N LYS A 803 -25.21 9.33 -5.17
CA LYS A 803 -24.43 9.97 -6.23
C LYS A 803 -25.24 11.00 -7.03
N THR A 804 -26.53 10.75 -7.26
CA THR A 804 -27.34 11.53 -8.21
C THR A 804 -28.24 12.59 -7.57
N ALA A 805 -28.57 12.46 -6.28
CA ALA A 805 -29.42 13.41 -5.57
C ALA A 805 -28.71 14.71 -5.16
N PRO A 806 -27.47 14.70 -4.63
CA PRO A 806 -26.77 15.94 -4.29
C PRO A 806 -26.57 16.83 -5.52
N GLY A 807 -26.89 18.12 -5.38
CA GLY A 807 -26.79 19.11 -6.46
C GLY A 807 -28.06 19.29 -7.28
N GLN A 808 -29.11 18.47 -7.10
CA GLN A 808 -30.38 18.67 -7.79
C GLN A 808 -31.03 20.00 -7.38
N LEU A 809 -31.13 20.94 -8.33
CA LEU A 809 -31.73 22.26 -8.16
C LEU A 809 -33.11 22.28 -8.80
N TRP A 810 -34.13 22.45 -7.95
CA TRP A 810 -35.54 22.44 -8.30
C TRP A 810 -36.12 23.85 -8.25
N ARG A 811 -37.04 24.16 -9.15
CA ARG A 811 -37.93 25.30 -9.03
C ARG A 811 -39.12 24.88 -8.18
N THR A 812 -39.49 25.70 -7.20
CA THR A 812 -40.71 25.55 -6.38
C THR A 812 -41.69 26.69 -6.72
N PRO A 813 -42.99 26.59 -6.36
CA PRO A 813 -43.98 27.61 -6.70
C PRO A 813 -43.57 29.03 -6.30
N ASN A 814 -42.99 29.17 -5.10
CA ASN A 814 -42.58 30.47 -4.56
C ASN A 814 -41.06 30.70 -4.58
N GLY A 815 -40.28 29.79 -5.17
CA GLY A 815 -38.83 29.84 -5.00
C GLY A 815 -38.03 28.70 -5.65
N ALA A 816 -36.94 28.31 -5.01
CA ALA A 816 -36.09 27.21 -5.47
C ALA A 816 -35.70 26.30 -4.31
N LEU A 817 -35.44 25.03 -4.59
CA LEU A 817 -34.95 24.05 -3.62
C LEU A 817 -33.69 23.37 -4.14
N LEU A 818 -32.67 23.24 -3.30
CA LEU A 818 -31.42 22.55 -3.63
C LEU A 818 -31.18 21.39 -2.67
N ILE A 819 -31.00 20.19 -3.22
CA ILE A 819 -30.61 19.00 -2.43
C ILE A 819 -29.10 19.04 -2.18
N LEU A 820 -28.68 19.06 -0.92
CA LEU A 820 -27.28 19.20 -0.52
C LEU A 820 -26.55 17.88 -0.29
N ASN A 821 -27.26 16.87 0.21
CA ASN A 821 -26.72 15.53 0.47
C ASN A 821 -27.84 14.48 0.51
N TYR A 822 -27.45 13.21 0.46
CA TYR A 822 -28.30 12.05 0.75
C TYR A 822 -27.54 11.06 1.63
N GLN A 823 -28.13 10.71 2.77
CA GLN A 823 -27.53 9.76 3.73
C GLN A 823 -28.21 8.40 3.60
N ARG A 824 -27.46 7.40 3.09
CA ARG A 824 -27.99 6.05 2.84
C ARG A 824 -28.46 5.32 4.10
N HIS A 825 -27.81 5.54 5.25
CA HIS A 825 -28.10 4.78 6.48
C HIS A 825 -29.45 5.16 7.13
N ASN A 826 -29.90 6.40 6.98
CA ASN A 826 -31.19 6.89 7.49
C ASN A 826 -32.15 7.29 6.35
N ARG A 827 -31.79 7.02 5.09
CA ARG A 827 -32.58 7.33 3.88
C ARG A 827 -33.12 8.77 3.86
N THR A 828 -32.29 9.72 4.30
CA THR A 828 -32.68 11.12 4.43
C THR A 828 -31.78 12.00 3.57
N ALA A 829 -32.39 12.81 2.70
CA ALA A 829 -31.76 13.92 2.01
C ALA A 829 -31.95 15.21 2.81
N THR A 830 -30.92 16.05 2.83
CA THR A 830 -31.01 17.42 3.36
C THR A 830 -31.09 18.38 2.19
N ALA A 831 -32.11 19.22 2.17
CA ALA A 831 -32.31 20.24 1.15
C ALA A 831 -32.52 21.63 1.78
N VAL A 832 -32.24 22.67 1.01
CA VAL A 832 -32.52 24.07 1.38
C VAL A 832 -33.51 24.61 0.37
N GLU A 833 -34.61 25.17 0.86
CA GLU A 833 -35.55 25.92 0.04
C GLU A 833 -35.35 27.41 0.29
N TYR A 834 -35.35 28.19 -0.79
CA TYR A 834 -35.27 29.65 -0.81
C TYR A 834 -36.50 30.20 -1.50
N ALA A 835 -37.24 31.10 -0.84
CA ALA A 835 -38.38 31.82 -1.37
C ALA A 835 -38.17 33.34 -1.17
N PRO A 836 -38.05 34.14 -2.25
CA PRO A 836 -37.80 35.59 -2.13
C PRO A 836 -38.87 36.35 -1.33
N SER A 837 -40.13 35.87 -1.37
CA SER A 837 -41.26 36.47 -0.63
C SER A 837 -41.31 36.07 0.84
N GLY A 838 -40.48 35.11 1.27
CA GLY A 838 -40.57 34.46 2.57
C GLY A 838 -41.85 33.65 2.82
N THR A 839 -42.68 33.48 1.79
CA THR A 839 -43.88 32.63 1.84
C THR A 839 -43.57 31.29 1.22
N PHE A 840 -43.82 30.21 1.95
CA PHE A 840 -43.53 28.86 1.49
C PHE A 840 -44.78 28.00 1.42
N ASP A 841 -44.97 27.35 0.28
CA ASP A 841 -46.04 26.37 0.09
C ASP A 841 -45.56 24.95 0.48
N PRO A 842 -46.47 24.00 0.74
CA PRO A 842 -46.12 22.59 0.82
C PRO A 842 -45.49 22.13 -0.50
N ILE A 843 -44.33 21.47 -0.42
CA ILE A 843 -43.60 20.98 -1.60
C ILE A 843 -43.26 19.51 -1.44
N GLU A 844 -43.51 18.73 -2.50
CA GLU A 844 -43.07 17.35 -2.64
C GLU A 844 -42.43 17.20 -4.01
N PRO A 845 -41.10 17.44 -4.15
CA PRO A 845 -40.42 17.24 -5.42
C PRO A 845 -40.66 15.80 -5.92
N PRO A 846 -40.92 15.59 -7.21
CA PRO A 846 -41.14 14.26 -7.78
C PRO A 846 -40.14 13.20 -7.27
N GLY A 847 -40.67 12.13 -6.65
CA GLY A 847 -39.87 11.04 -6.08
C GLY A 847 -39.33 11.26 -4.67
N TRP A 848 -39.74 12.34 -4.00
CA TRP A 848 -39.42 12.67 -2.62
C TRP A 848 -40.69 12.95 -1.82
N GLN A 849 -40.66 12.63 -0.53
CA GLN A 849 -41.69 13.00 0.43
C GLN A 849 -41.06 13.59 1.68
N SER A 850 -41.81 14.41 2.41
CA SER A 850 -41.34 15.02 3.66
C SER A 850 -41.09 13.94 4.72
N ALA A 851 -39.88 13.90 5.29
CA ALA A 851 -39.61 13.03 6.42
C ALA A 851 -40.08 13.65 7.75
N ARG A 852 -40.00 14.99 7.87
CA ARG A 852 -40.36 15.78 9.06
C ARG A 852 -40.76 17.20 8.66
N PRO A 853 -41.56 17.90 9.48
CA PRO A 853 -41.85 19.31 9.26
C PRO A 853 -40.56 20.14 9.18
N PRO A 854 -40.47 21.12 8.27
CA PRO A 854 -39.33 22.02 8.22
C PRO A 854 -39.22 22.82 9.52
N VAL A 855 -37.98 23.05 9.95
CA VAL A 855 -37.68 23.86 11.13
C VAL A 855 -37.13 25.19 10.64
N SER A 856 -37.74 26.29 11.09
CA SER A 856 -37.12 27.62 10.93
C SER A 856 -35.87 27.64 11.80
N CYS A 857 -34.75 27.99 11.19
CA CYS A 857 -33.55 28.38 11.90
C CYS A 857 -33.80 29.70 12.67
N TRP A 858 -33.03 29.90 13.72
CA TRP A 858 -33.12 31.11 14.51
C TRP A 858 -32.24 32.23 13.97
N GLY A 859 -31.16 31.97 13.23
CA GLY A 859 -30.17 33.03 12.91
C GLY A 859 -30.21 33.53 11.47
N ASN A 860 -30.23 34.85 11.30
CA ASN A 860 -29.66 35.54 10.13
C ASN A 860 -28.36 36.25 10.53
N ALA A 861 -27.66 36.79 9.54
CA ALA A 861 -26.44 37.56 9.75
C ALA A 861 -26.62 38.71 10.77
N ASP A 862 -27.66 39.54 10.63
CA ASP A 862 -27.90 40.71 11.49
C ASP A 862 -28.13 40.34 12.96
N ARG A 863 -28.94 39.30 13.21
CA ARG A 863 -29.29 38.79 14.54
C ARG A 863 -28.08 38.16 15.20
N VAL A 864 -27.27 37.42 14.44
CA VAL A 864 -26.01 36.84 14.94
C VAL A 864 -25.02 37.96 15.26
N VAL A 865 -24.81 38.94 14.38
CA VAL A 865 -23.95 40.11 14.63
C VAL A 865 -24.41 40.86 15.88
N ARG A 866 -25.72 41.07 16.02
CA ARG A 866 -26.27 41.73 17.21
C ARG A 866 -26.06 40.92 18.49
N LEU A 867 -26.21 39.60 18.46
CA LEU A 867 -25.87 38.73 19.59
C LEU A 867 -24.38 38.84 19.95
N LEU A 868 -23.49 38.80 18.95
CA LEU A 868 -22.04 38.93 19.14
C LEU A 868 -21.69 40.27 19.82
N ASN A 869 -22.26 41.38 19.36
CA ASN A 869 -22.04 42.70 19.93
C ASN A 869 -22.55 42.79 21.38
N LEU A 870 -23.76 42.29 21.65
CA LEU A 870 -24.31 42.28 23.01
C LEU A 870 -23.47 41.43 23.98
N LEU A 871 -22.95 40.28 23.53
CA LEU A 871 -22.05 39.46 24.34
C LEU A 871 -20.71 40.13 24.60
N ALA A 872 -20.17 40.86 23.62
CA ALA A 872 -18.94 41.63 23.79
C ALA A 872 -19.14 42.81 24.78
N GLU A 873 -20.30 43.47 24.73
CA GLU A 873 -20.63 44.61 25.58
C GLU A 873 -21.02 44.21 27.01
N ARG A 874 -21.83 43.15 27.17
CA ARG A 874 -22.51 42.82 28.44
C ARG A 874 -22.03 41.54 29.09
N GLY A 875 -21.17 40.76 28.43
CA GLY A 875 -20.77 39.43 28.89
C GLY A 875 -21.92 38.40 28.86
N PRO A 876 -21.75 37.21 29.45
CA PRO A 876 -22.78 36.17 29.47
C PRO A 876 -24.11 36.63 30.09
N ALA A 877 -25.23 36.07 29.64
CA ALA A 877 -26.55 36.42 30.15
C ALA A 877 -26.74 35.88 31.59
N PRO A 878 -27.33 36.66 32.53
CA PRO A 878 -27.53 36.25 33.92
C PRO A 878 -28.67 35.22 34.05
N ILE A 879 -28.40 33.97 33.73
CA ILE A 879 -29.38 32.88 33.71
C ILE A 879 -29.39 32.12 35.05
N ASP A 880 -30.56 32.06 35.70
CA ASP A 880 -30.84 31.11 36.78
C ASP A 880 -31.19 29.74 36.19
N ALA A 881 -30.24 28.80 36.28
CA ALA A 881 -30.35 27.49 35.64
C ALA A 881 -31.51 26.65 36.19
N THR A 882 -31.66 26.59 37.52
CA THR A 882 -32.70 25.77 38.16
C THR A 882 -34.09 26.34 37.88
N ALA A 883 -34.26 27.65 38.00
CA ALA A 883 -35.53 28.30 37.71
C ALA A 883 -35.93 28.12 36.23
N THR A 884 -34.98 28.28 35.30
CA THR A 884 -35.23 28.13 33.86
C THR A 884 -35.65 26.71 33.49
N VAL A 885 -34.99 25.69 34.04
CA VAL A 885 -35.33 24.28 33.79
C VAL A 885 -36.72 23.94 34.35
N LYS A 886 -37.03 24.37 35.58
CA LYS A 886 -38.35 24.15 36.19
C LYS A 886 -39.45 24.83 35.37
N ALA A 887 -39.23 26.07 34.96
CA ALA A 887 -40.19 26.82 34.15
C ALA A 887 -40.42 26.20 32.77
N LEU A 888 -39.36 25.71 32.10
CA LEU A 888 -39.51 25.01 30.82
C LEU A 888 -40.29 23.70 30.97
N ALA A 889 -39.97 22.89 32.00
CA ALA A 889 -40.66 21.64 32.28
C ALA A 889 -42.16 21.86 32.55
N GLU A 890 -42.49 22.84 33.40
CA GLU A 890 -43.86 23.18 33.75
C GLU A 890 -44.67 23.66 32.52
N ARG A 891 -44.10 24.58 31.73
CA ARG A 891 -44.79 25.16 30.57
C ARG A 891 -44.97 24.18 29.43
N ALA A 892 -43.99 23.32 29.19
CA ALA A 892 -44.04 22.33 28.12
C ALA A 892 -44.77 21.03 28.52
N GLY A 893 -44.91 20.75 29.81
CA GLY A 893 -45.59 19.56 30.31
C GLY A 893 -44.78 18.26 30.21
N PHE A 894 -43.45 18.35 30.11
CA PHE A 894 -42.53 17.19 30.16
C PHE A 894 -41.67 17.20 31.44
N GLY A 895 -40.98 16.10 31.72
CA GLY A 895 -40.21 15.93 32.96
C GLY A 895 -39.05 16.92 33.11
N VAL A 896 -38.68 17.23 34.36
CA VAL A 896 -37.54 18.12 34.67
C VAL A 896 -36.22 17.59 34.06
N ALA A 897 -36.02 16.27 34.03
CA ALA A 897 -34.87 15.65 33.37
C ALA A 897 -34.81 15.93 31.86
N ASP A 898 -35.97 16.00 31.20
CA ASP A 898 -36.08 16.38 29.79
C ASP A 898 -35.72 17.86 29.58
N ALA A 899 -36.19 18.75 30.45
CA ALA A 899 -35.80 20.17 30.44
C ALA A 899 -34.28 20.36 30.62
N VAL A 900 -33.66 19.63 31.56
CA VAL A 900 -32.20 19.64 31.74
C VAL A 900 -31.48 19.19 30.46
N ALA A 901 -31.93 18.09 29.85
CA ALA A 901 -31.34 17.56 28.63
C ALA A 901 -31.50 18.51 27.42
N VAL A 902 -32.61 19.23 27.34
CA VAL A 902 -32.83 20.27 26.32
C VAL A 902 -31.87 21.44 26.56
N CYS A 903 -31.82 22.02 27.75
CA CYS A 903 -30.97 23.19 28.06
C CYS A 903 -29.46 22.89 28.05
N LYS A 904 -29.03 21.62 28.19
CA LYS A 904 -27.62 21.19 28.33
C LYS A 904 -26.88 21.87 29.50
N PHE A 905 -27.59 22.14 30.61
CA PHE A 905 -26.98 22.74 31.78
C PHE A 905 -26.16 21.71 32.56
N PRO A 906 -24.94 22.05 33.03
CA PRO A 906 -24.13 21.13 33.80
C PRO A 906 -24.75 20.95 35.20
N ALA A 907 -24.66 19.73 35.75
CA ALA A 907 -25.25 19.40 37.06
C ALA A 907 -24.84 20.38 38.18
N LYS A 908 -23.59 20.86 38.15
CA LYS A 908 -23.06 21.85 39.11
C LYS A 908 -23.74 23.23 39.09
N ALA A 909 -24.48 23.56 38.03
CA ALA A 909 -25.23 24.80 37.93
C ALA A 909 -26.69 24.66 38.42
N LEU A 910 -27.13 23.43 38.75
CA LEU A 910 -28.48 23.12 39.20
C LEU A 910 -28.49 22.81 40.70
N ASP A 911 -29.64 22.93 41.34
CA ASP A 911 -29.84 22.50 42.73
C ASP A 911 -29.65 20.99 42.86
N CYS A 912 -29.17 20.51 44.00
CA CYS A 912 -28.84 19.08 44.24
C CYS A 912 -29.99 18.12 43.98
N ASP A 913 -31.24 18.57 44.14
CA ASP A 913 -32.44 17.75 43.99
C ASP A 913 -32.98 17.75 42.54
N THR A 914 -32.32 18.44 41.62
CA THR A 914 -32.74 18.51 40.21
C THR A 914 -32.36 17.24 39.48
N PRO A 915 -33.30 16.47 38.90
CA PRO A 915 -32.98 15.25 38.17
C PRO A 915 -32.21 15.57 36.88
N THR A 916 -31.01 15.03 36.74
CA THR A 916 -30.10 15.26 35.59
C THR A 916 -30.02 14.08 34.62
N THR A 917 -30.64 12.96 34.94
CA THR A 917 -30.68 11.72 34.14
C THR A 917 -32.13 11.26 33.94
N GLY A 918 -32.37 10.40 32.94
CA GLY A 918 -33.70 9.87 32.65
C GLY A 918 -34.53 10.66 31.62
N ALA A 919 -33.89 11.52 30.81
CA ALA A 919 -34.57 12.21 29.71
C ALA A 919 -35.07 11.24 28.63
N THR A 920 -36.34 11.37 28.26
CA THR A 920 -37.08 10.53 27.32
C THR A 920 -37.22 11.15 25.93
N ILE A 921 -37.14 12.49 25.80
CA ILE A 921 -37.25 13.19 24.52
C ILE A 921 -36.12 12.76 23.57
N SER A 922 -36.42 12.50 22.30
CA SER A 922 -35.41 12.11 21.31
C SER A 922 -34.39 13.23 21.00
N TYR A 923 -33.16 12.88 20.60
CA TYR A 923 -32.11 13.88 20.30
C TYR A 923 -32.55 14.94 19.27
N PRO A 924 -33.19 14.60 18.14
CA PRO A 924 -33.64 15.60 17.16
C PRO A 924 -34.69 16.56 17.73
N MET A 925 -35.56 16.07 18.59
CA MET A 925 -36.60 16.89 19.20
C MET A 925 -36.02 17.83 20.27
N ARG A 926 -34.94 17.41 20.96
CA ARG A 926 -34.15 18.30 21.83
C ARG A 926 -33.48 19.40 21.02
N ASP A 927 -32.92 19.11 19.85
CA ASP A 927 -32.32 20.14 18.99
C ASP A 927 -33.36 21.16 18.51
N ALA A 928 -34.54 20.69 18.11
CA ALA A 928 -35.63 21.58 17.73
C ALA A 928 -36.09 22.48 18.89
N LEU A 929 -36.18 21.96 20.12
CA LEU A 929 -36.49 22.79 21.29
C LEU A 929 -35.39 23.81 21.58
N ARG A 930 -34.12 23.41 21.49
CA ARG A 930 -32.97 24.31 21.69
C ARG A 930 -32.96 25.47 20.71
N GLU A 931 -33.37 25.23 19.48
CA GLU A 931 -33.44 26.27 18.46
C GLU A 931 -34.39 27.42 18.84
N ARG A 932 -35.33 27.15 19.76
CA ARG A 932 -36.36 28.11 20.22
C ARG A 932 -36.07 28.70 21.59
N LEU A 933 -34.96 28.32 22.23
CA LEU A 933 -34.58 28.86 23.54
C LEU A 933 -33.90 30.23 23.45
N LEU A 934 -33.40 30.62 22.27
CA LEU A 934 -32.93 31.98 22.07
C LEU A 934 -34.09 32.89 21.66
N PRO A 935 -34.23 34.08 22.28
CA PRO A 935 -35.26 35.03 21.90
C PRO A 935 -35.01 35.60 20.49
N ASP A 936 -36.09 35.99 19.79
CA ASP A 936 -36.00 36.61 18.45
C ASP A 936 -35.20 37.91 18.46
N ASP A 937 -35.33 38.70 19.52
CA ASP A 937 -34.43 39.79 19.88
C ASP A 937 -33.40 39.27 20.90
N PRO A 938 -32.12 39.10 20.54
CA PRO A 938 -31.07 38.64 21.44
C PRO A 938 -30.92 39.46 22.74
N ALA A 939 -31.32 40.74 22.75
CA ALA A 939 -31.24 41.59 23.95
C ALA A 939 -32.14 41.08 25.08
N GLY A 940 -33.20 40.32 24.74
CA GLY A 940 -34.10 39.67 25.69
C GLY A 940 -33.38 38.73 26.66
N LEU A 941 -32.21 38.19 26.29
CA LEU A 941 -31.43 37.31 27.16
C LEU A 941 -31.05 37.95 28.51
N TRP A 942 -30.79 39.26 28.55
CA TRP A 942 -30.42 39.98 29.77
C TRP A 942 -31.63 40.52 30.55
N THR A 943 -32.83 40.49 29.97
CA THR A 943 -34.05 41.02 30.61
C THR A 943 -35.01 39.92 31.04
N THR A 944 -35.27 38.94 30.17
CA THR A 944 -36.27 37.88 30.36
C THR A 944 -35.66 36.48 30.43
N GLY A 945 -34.37 36.34 30.10
CA GLY A 945 -33.69 35.04 30.07
C GLY A 945 -33.96 34.25 28.78
N LEU A 946 -33.82 32.91 28.85
CA LEU A 946 -34.11 32.03 27.71
C LEU A 946 -35.60 32.05 27.36
N ALA A 947 -35.93 31.93 26.08
CA ALA A 947 -37.29 31.94 25.54
C ALA A 947 -38.03 30.60 25.79
N THR A 948 -38.23 30.24 27.05
CA THR A 948 -38.87 28.98 27.43
C THR A 948 -40.32 28.87 26.93
N ASP A 949 -41.00 30.01 26.79
CA ASP A 949 -42.40 30.06 26.34
C ASP A 949 -42.49 29.64 24.87
N ALA A 950 -41.62 30.19 24.01
CA ALA A 950 -41.55 29.83 22.60
C ALA A 950 -41.20 28.33 22.39
N ALA A 951 -40.27 27.80 23.19
CA ALA A 951 -39.94 26.38 23.15
C ALA A 951 -41.12 25.50 23.61
N ALA A 952 -41.83 25.89 24.67
CA ALA A 952 -42.99 25.16 25.18
C ALA A 952 -44.17 25.21 24.21
N ASP A 953 -44.46 26.35 23.60
CA ASP A 953 -45.53 26.53 22.60
C ASP A 953 -45.31 25.62 21.39
N TRP A 954 -44.07 25.56 20.93
CA TRP A 954 -43.72 24.66 19.83
C TRP A 954 -43.84 23.19 20.22
N TRP A 955 -43.37 22.81 21.43
CA TRP A 955 -43.54 21.45 21.95
C TRP A 955 -45.00 21.03 22.00
N ARG A 956 -45.90 21.91 22.46
CA ARG A 956 -47.34 21.60 22.52
C ARG A 956 -47.97 21.36 21.15
N THR A 957 -47.37 21.92 20.10
CA THR A 957 -47.87 21.82 18.73
C THR A 957 -47.24 20.65 17.95
N HIS A 958 -45.97 20.31 18.23
CA HIS A 958 -45.17 19.36 17.42
C HIS A 958 -44.55 18.20 18.20
N GLY A 959 -44.58 18.28 19.53
CA GLY A 959 -44.08 17.24 20.41
C GLY A 959 -44.86 15.94 20.23
N GLU A 960 -44.17 14.82 20.29
CA GLU A 960 -44.84 13.53 20.40
C GLU A 960 -45.56 13.52 21.74
N ALA A 961 -46.88 13.31 21.74
CA ALA A 961 -47.65 13.20 22.98
C ALA A 961 -46.97 12.15 23.86
N PRO A 962 -46.63 12.44 25.12
CA PRO A 962 -46.10 11.42 26.00
C PRO A 962 -47.11 10.28 26.04
N ALA A 963 -46.65 9.05 25.79
CA ALA A 963 -47.44 7.87 26.11
C ALA A 963 -47.85 8.04 27.57
N LYS A 964 -49.16 8.25 27.82
CA LYS A 964 -49.70 8.24 29.18
C LYS A 964 -49.28 6.92 29.83
N PRO A 965 -48.92 6.95 31.13
CA PRO A 965 -48.25 5.85 31.81
C PRO A 965 -48.98 4.51 31.69
#